data_AF-A0A8B6GD52-F1
#
_entry.id   AF-A0A8B6GD52-F1
#
_cell.length_a   1.000
_cell.length_b   1.000
_cell.length_c   1.000
_cell.angle_alpha   90.00
_cell.angle_beta   90.00
_cell.angle_gamma   90.00
#
_symmetry.space_group_name_H-M   'P 1'
#
loop_
_entity.id
_entity.type
_entity.pdbx_description
1 polymer ?
#
loop_
_entity_poly.entity_id
_entity_poly.type
_entity_poly.pdbx_seq_one_letter_code
_entity_poly.pdbx_strand_id
1 'polypeptide(L)'
;MADAGVKTEIRSSMWNPGGLQSLLTFVILTLTWIVAFSSRLFAVIRFESIIHEFDPWFNYRATHYMVENGFYNFLNWFDDRAWYPLGRIVGGTVYPGLMVTSGTIHWVLSHLNIPVHIRDVCVFLAPIFSGLTALATYFFTKEVWSKGAGLFAACFIAIVPGYISRSVAGSYDNEGIAIFALMFTYYLWIKAVKTGSVFWAVLTALSYFYMVSAWGGYVFIINLIPLHVFVLLLMGRYSRRIFIAYTSFFIVGLICSMQIPFVGFQPIKTSEHMASAGVFALVIAYSALKYTQSFLSKAEFKYFFLVSAASAAGFIFCTVVGLTWAGYIHPWSGRFYSLWDTGYAKIHIPIIASVSEHQPTTWVSFFFDLHILVCAFPAGVWYCVKEVNDERVFVILYAIFASYFAGVMVRLMLTLTPIVCVLAAIAFSKTFEIYLKDDSPKSSSKEEEEEKKQDNKNDRLYDKPQDDVFKIKSPAAALSKILPVRVQHVQCDMKSKKIELLKRSEHEQLREIFAKYASGTTSSGEQFMTYSDLIQKYLQLLDINNYDEYTLSLFGSSVDTSRDNMISYTEFQAFEALLCLPDAMYALAFQIFDRNGNGYITGDEFQDIINHTTLNREIPFDFNCDFIKLHFGKDKDRKVTYSEFTQLIHDFHEEHALQAFRKFDKKNTGSISAKDFEYLMVTLKSFLLSEFVQDNLITVTVGGGGHRHVSYAYFSAFVSLLNNMELVKKLYLAITRGNRNVEVTKEEMLYQAQEFAQITPLEIDILCQLVGIQHQTGRINFEDLEVISPIEGRETPFTLQMQIAEEKLRFEQGTERTPLLSVLESGYRFFLGSIAGATGATAVYPIDLVKTRLQNQRSAMVGELMYKNSWDCFNKVLRHEGARGLYRGLGPQLVGVCPEKAIKLTMNDFMRDQLMNKDGSLPLWAEMVAGGTAGASQVMFTNPLEIVKIRLQVAGEIVGGARVSAFTVIKELGIMGLYKGSRACFLRDIPFSAIYFPAYAHVKKMLADENGYNHPGTLLLAATIAGMPAAAIPTPADVIKTRLQVASRKGQTTYRGLMHCAQTILREEGFSAFWKGTPARVLRSSPQFGVTLLTYELLQRTFRIDFGGRRPEGSEASATKIEEQLSRNPDHIGGYRLAKATFAGMEAKFGLMLPKFNKSVG
;
A
#
# COMPACT_ATOMS: atom_id res chain seq x y z
N MET A 1 -11.56 -57.22 -52.48
CA MET A 1 -12.14 -56.14 -51.66
C MET A 1 -12.19 -56.44 -50.16
N ALA A 2 -12.33 -57.69 -49.70
CA ALA A 2 -12.40 -58.00 -48.26
C ALA A 2 -11.17 -57.56 -47.43
N ASP A 3 -9.94 -57.78 -47.92
CA ASP A 3 -8.68 -57.50 -47.19
C ASP A 3 -8.43 -56.03 -46.79
N ALA A 4 -9.16 -55.07 -47.38
CA ALA A 4 -8.95 -53.64 -47.11
C ALA A 4 -9.60 -53.19 -45.79
N GLY A 5 -10.69 -53.84 -45.36
CA GLY A 5 -11.40 -53.48 -44.13
C GLY A 5 -10.56 -53.80 -42.89
N VAL A 6 -10.13 -55.07 -42.77
CA VAL A 6 -9.47 -55.62 -41.57
C VAL A 6 -8.19 -54.85 -41.20
N LYS A 7 -7.38 -54.45 -42.17
CA LYS A 7 -6.15 -53.66 -41.91
C LYS A 7 -6.41 -52.23 -41.44
N THR A 8 -7.62 -51.70 -41.66
CA THR A 8 -7.99 -50.34 -41.27
C THR A 8 -8.45 -50.28 -39.81
N GLU A 9 -9.27 -51.25 -39.38
CA GLU A 9 -9.71 -51.37 -37.97
C GLU A 9 -8.55 -51.67 -37.02
N ILE A 10 -7.58 -52.50 -37.42
CA ILE A 10 -6.37 -52.76 -36.61
C ILE A 10 -5.54 -51.49 -36.41
N ARG A 11 -5.52 -50.57 -37.39
CA ARG A 11 -4.78 -49.30 -37.27
C ARG A 11 -5.49 -48.27 -36.38
N SER A 12 -6.82 -48.18 -36.42
CA SER A 12 -7.56 -47.31 -35.48
C SER A 12 -7.54 -47.85 -34.04
N SER A 13 -7.56 -49.18 -33.88
CA SER A 13 -7.48 -49.85 -32.57
C SER A 13 -6.21 -49.51 -31.78
N MET A 14 -5.04 -49.47 -32.43
CA MET A 14 -3.77 -49.20 -31.74
C MET A 14 -3.60 -47.75 -31.25
N TRP A 15 -4.34 -46.79 -31.84
CA TRP A 15 -4.15 -45.35 -31.60
C TRP A 15 -5.31 -44.70 -30.85
N ASN A 16 -5.89 -45.40 -29.87
CA ASN A 16 -6.85 -44.79 -28.94
C ASN A 16 -6.18 -43.62 -28.17
N PRO A 17 -6.60 -42.35 -28.36
CA PRO A 17 -5.94 -41.20 -27.76
C PRO A 17 -6.04 -41.18 -26.23
N GLY A 18 -7.08 -41.81 -25.65
CA GLY A 18 -7.19 -42.00 -24.20
C GLY A 18 -6.13 -42.98 -23.67
N GLY A 19 -5.85 -44.05 -24.43
CA GLY A 19 -4.77 -44.99 -24.14
C GLY A 19 -3.40 -44.32 -24.21
N LEU A 20 -3.13 -43.58 -25.29
CA LEU A 20 -1.88 -42.83 -25.47
C LEU A 20 -1.67 -41.77 -24.38
N GLN A 21 -2.72 -41.01 -24.01
CA GLN A 21 -2.64 -40.05 -22.90
C GLN A 21 -2.36 -40.76 -21.56
N SER A 22 -2.93 -41.93 -21.32
CA SER A 22 -2.67 -42.71 -20.10
C SER A 22 -1.24 -43.23 -20.05
N LEU A 23 -0.73 -43.75 -21.17
CA LEU A 23 0.66 -44.21 -21.30
C LEU A 23 1.64 -43.05 -21.09
N LEU A 24 1.42 -41.90 -21.75
CA LEU A 24 2.25 -40.70 -21.57
C LEU A 24 2.23 -40.20 -20.13
N THR A 25 1.07 -40.20 -19.47
CA THR A 25 0.94 -39.84 -18.05
C THR A 25 1.78 -40.77 -17.16
N PHE A 26 1.73 -42.08 -17.42
CA PHE A 26 2.49 -43.08 -16.66
C PHE A 26 4.00 -42.96 -16.89
N VAL A 27 4.43 -42.79 -18.15
CA VAL A 27 5.85 -42.62 -18.51
C VAL A 27 6.42 -41.35 -17.88
N ILE A 28 5.72 -40.22 -17.95
CA ILE A 28 6.18 -38.97 -17.32
C ILE A 28 6.33 -39.16 -15.81
N LEU A 29 5.32 -39.68 -15.11
CA LEU A 29 5.40 -39.87 -13.65
C LEU A 29 6.50 -40.87 -13.24
N THR A 30 6.77 -41.88 -14.06
CA THR A 30 7.88 -42.84 -13.84
C THR A 30 9.24 -42.14 -13.97
N LEU A 31 9.43 -41.32 -15.02
CA LEU A 31 10.63 -40.51 -15.20
C LEU A 31 10.79 -39.48 -14.08
N THR A 32 9.69 -38.84 -13.64
CA THR A 32 9.67 -37.92 -12.49
C THR A 32 10.16 -38.60 -11.21
N TRP A 33 9.75 -39.85 -10.93
CA TRP A 33 10.25 -40.61 -9.78
C TRP A 33 11.75 -40.89 -9.94
N ILE A 34 12.20 -41.40 -11.10
CA ILE A 34 13.62 -41.70 -11.35
C ILE A 34 14.50 -40.45 -11.14
N VAL A 35 14.06 -39.29 -11.63
CA VAL A 35 14.74 -38.00 -11.45
C VAL A 35 14.69 -37.51 -10.00
N ALA A 36 13.55 -37.66 -9.30
CA ALA A 36 13.44 -37.33 -7.88
C ALA A 36 14.41 -38.16 -7.02
N PHE A 37 14.58 -39.45 -7.35
CA PHE A 37 15.49 -40.35 -6.66
C PHE A 37 16.96 -40.03 -6.98
N SER A 38 17.33 -39.95 -8.26
CA SER A 38 18.73 -39.79 -8.69
C SER A 38 19.34 -38.43 -8.26
N SER A 39 18.56 -37.35 -8.30
CA SER A 39 18.98 -36.02 -7.85
C SER A 39 19.36 -35.94 -6.36
N ARG A 40 18.98 -36.94 -5.55
CA ARG A 40 19.28 -37.00 -4.11
C ARG A 40 20.48 -37.89 -3.76
N LEU A 41 21.11 -38.52 -4.75
CA LEU A 41 22.23 -39.46 -4.54
C LEU A 41 23.61 -38.81 -4.50
N PHE A 42 23.74 -37.50 -4.80
CA PHE A 42 25.05 -36.85 -4.98
C PHE A 42 26.01 -36.97 -3.78
N ALA A 43 25.51 -37.01 -2.55
CA ALA A 43 26.35 -37.22 -1.37
C ALA A 43 26.92 -38.65 -1.34
N VAL A 44 26.05 -39.66 -1.48
CA VAL A 44 26.39 -41.09 -1.47
C VAL A 44 27.29 -41.48 -2.65
N ILE A 45 27.15 -40.84 -3.82
CA ILE A 45 27.99 -41.09 -5.01
C ILE A 45 29.40 -40.47 -4.86
N ARG A 46 29.54 -39.37 -4.12
CA ARG A 46 30.83 -38.68 -3.92
C ARG A 46 31.63 -39.20 -2.72
N PHE A 47 30.95 -39.76 -1.73
CA PHE A 47 31.52 -40.18 -0.45
C PHE A 47 31.08 -41.63 -0.15
N GLU A 48 30.49 -41.88 1.01
CA GLU A 48 30.02 -43.19 1.44
C GLU A 48 28.52 -43.18 1.74
N SER A 49 27.87 -44.35 1.72
CA SER A 49 26.47 -44.54 2.12
C SER A 49 26.31 -44.54 3.65
N ILE A 50 26.62 -43.41 4.27
CA ILE A 50 26.51 -43.17 5.72
C ILE A 50 25.41 -42.17 6.04
N ILE A 51 25.13 -42.00 7.32
CA ILE A 51 24.15 -41.03 7.82
C ILE A 51 24.85 -39.68 8.04
N HIS A 52 24.16 -38.61 7.68
CA HIS A 52 24.68 -37.24 7.71
C HIS A 52 23.96 -36.39 8.78
N GLU A 53 24.48 -35.19 9.04
CA GLU A 53 23.98 -34.26 10.07
C GLU A 53 24.03 -34.86 11.51
N PHE A 54 23.40 -34.18 12.48
CA PHE A 54 23.43 -34.59 13.89
C PHE A 54 22.14 -35.32 14.32
N ASP A 55 20.97 -34.73 14.08
CA ASP A 55 19.66 -35.27 14.48
C ASP A 55 19.38 -36.71 13.95
N PRO A 56 19.71 -37.06 12.69
CA PRO A 56 19.45 -38.40 12.13
C PRO A 56 20.09 -39.58 12.89
N TRP A 57 21.18 -39.36 13.64
CA TRP A 57 21.82 -40.43 14.41
C TRP A 57 20.96 -40.96 15.55
N PHE A 58 20.16 -40.10 16.19
CA PHE A 58 19.20 -40.54 17.20
C PHE A 58 18.08 -41.37 16.56
N ASN A 59 17.54 -40.91 15.43
CA ASN A 59 16.52 -41.64 14.67
C ASN A 59 17.04 -43.03 14.25
N TYR A 60 18.28 -43.11 13.75
CA TYR A 60 18.91 -44.38 13.37
C TYR A 60 19.09 -45.33 14.57
N ARG A 61 19.63 -44.86 15.69
CA ARG A 61 19.79 -45.67 16.90
C ARG A 61 18.45 -46.20 17.42
N ALA A 62 17.42 -45.37 17.42
CA ALA A 62 16.06 -45.76 17.78
C ALA A 62 15.49 -46.85 16.85
N THR A 63 15.76 -46.73 15.54
CA THR A 63 15.33 -47.71 14.53
C THR A 63 16.06 -49.04 14.68
N HIS A 64 17.39 -49.00 14.86
CA HIS A 64 18.22 -50.18 15.11
C HIS A 64 17.72 -50.95 16.33
N TYR A 65 17.52 -50.26 17.45
CA TYR A 65 16.97 -50.85 18.68
C TYR A 65 15.58 -51.49 18.46
N MET A 66 14.69 -50.84 17.68
CA MET A 66 13.37 -51.36 17.36
C MET A 66 13.42 -52.62 16.47
N VAL A 67 14.38 -52.70 15.54
CA VAL A 67 14.55 -53.88 14.66
C VAL A 67 15.15 -55.06 15.43
N GLU A 68 16.12 -54.83 16.32
CA GLU A 68 16.73 -55.88 17.14
C GLU A 68 15.80 -56.40 18.26
N ASN A 69 15.13 -55.49 18.97
CA ASN A 69 14.39 -55.82 20.20
C ASN A 69 12.87 -55.89 20.00
N GLY A 70 12.37 -55.49 18.82
CA GLY A 70 10.95 -55.49 18.50
C GLY A 70 10.17 -54.27 19.02
N PHE A 71 9.00 -54.02 18.41
CA PHE A 71 8.20 -52.81 18.63
C PHE A 71 7.75 -52.60 20.09
N TYR A 72 7.35 -53.65 20.80
CA TYR A 72 6.89 -53.54 22.19
C TYR A 72 8.02 -53.09 23.15
N ASN A 73 9.25 -53.53 22.92
CA ASN A 73 10.41 -53.12 23.71
C ASN A 73 10.84 -51.69 23.35
N PHE A 74 10.78 -51.31 22.06
CA PHE A 74 10.98 -49.92 21.63
C PHE A 74 9.98 -48.93 22.24
N LEU A 75 8.68 -49.28 22.27
CA LEU A 75 7.63 -48.42 22.81
C LEU A 75 7.81 -48.16 24.32
N ASN A 76 8.39 -49.12 25.05
CA ASN A 76 8.71 -49.01 26.47
C ASN A 76 10.19 -48.69 26.74
N TRP A 77 10.96 -48.28 25.71
CA TRP A 77 12.41 -48.14 25.83
C TRP A 77 12.79 -46.94 26.71
N PHE A 78 13.52 -47.22 27.79
CA PHE A 78 14.27 -46.26 28.57
C PHE A 78 15.76 -46.31 28.16
N ASP A 79 16.29 -45.19 27.68
CA ASP A 79 17.69 -45.01 27.31
C ASP A 79 18.47 -44.41 28.49
N ASP A 80 19.23 -45.26 29.17
CA ASP A 80 20.12 -44.91 30.27
C ASP A 80 21.41 -44.20 29.81
N ARG A 81 21.77 -44.34 28.52
CA ARG A 81 23.01 -43.80 27.95
C ARG A 81 22.91 -42.33 27.51
N ALA A 82 21.71 -41.77 27.50
CA ALA A 82 21.45 -40.37 27.16
C ALA A 82 20.91 -39.60 28.36
N TRP A 83 21.24 -38.31 28.47
CA TRP A 83 20.81 -37.45 29.60
C TRP A 83 21.20 -37.98 30.99
N TYR A 84 22.40 -38.56 31.14
CA TYR A 84 22.95 -38.91 32.46
C TYR A 84 22.97 -37.66 33.37
N PRO A 85 22.48 -37.73 34.64
CA PRO A 85 22.07 -38.93 35.39
C PRO A 85 20.55 -39.24 35.35
N LEU A 86 19.76 -38.55 34.52
CA LEU A 86 18.29 -38.69 34.47
C LEU A 86 17.81 -39.87 33.59
N GLY A 87 18.48 -40.13 32.48
CA GLY A 87 18.00 -41.04 31.43
C GLY A 87 16.86 -40.45 30.58
N ARG A 88 16.50 -41.12 29.48
CA ARG A 88 15.39 -40.70 28.59
C ARG A 88 14.42 -41.83 28.28
N ILE A 89 13.13 -41.65 28.60
CA ILE A 89 12.04 -42.52 28.13
C ILE A 89 11.84 -42.26 26.63
N VAL A 90 12.44 -43.06 25.75
CA VAL A 90 12.44 -42.79 24.29
C VAL A 90 11.05 -42.98 23.68
N GLY A 91 10.39 -44.13 23.91
CA GLY A 91 9.09 -44.42 23.30
C GLY A 91 7.96 -43.45 23.69
N GLY A 92 8.12 -42.74 24.83
CA GLY A 92 7.23 -41.66 25.26
C GLY A 92 7.67 -40.24 24.83
N THR A 93 8.89 -40.07 24.29
CA THR A 93 9.47 -38.77 23.92
C THR A 93 9.94 -38.69 22.46
N VAL A 94 9.35 -39.48 21.57
CA VAL A 94 9.65 -39.50 20.12
C VAL A 94 8.39 -39.69 19.28
N TYR A 95 8.43 -39.24 18.03
CA TYR A 95 7.47 -39.57 16.99
C TYR A 95 7.87 -40.91 16.34
N PRO A 96 7.12 -42.02 16.53
CA PRO A 96 7.58 -43.36 16.15
C PRO A 96 7.48 -43.67 14.64
N GLY A 97 6.79 -42.85 13.86
CA GLY A 97 6.41 -43.13 12.47
C GLY A 97 7.60 -43.36 11.53
N LEU A 98 8.71 -42.64 11.72
CA LEU A 98 9.93 -42.81 10.93
C LEU A 98 10.58 -44.18 11.16
N MET A 99 10.75 -44.57 12.42
CA MET A 99 11.33 -45.85 12.82
C MET A 99 10.44 -47.02 12.38
N VAL A 100 9.12 -46.92 12.61
CA VAL A 100 8.16 -47.95 12.18
C VAL A 100 8.17 -48.13 10.65
N THR A 101 8.26 -47.05 9.88
CA THR A 101 8.25 -47.11 8.41
C THR A 101 9.49 -47.80 7.86
N SER A 102 10.68 -47.41 8.33
CA SER A 102 11.94 -48.04 7.91
C SER A 102 12.10 -49.48 8.41
N GLY A 103 11.69 -49.76 9.65
CA GLY A 103 11.69 -51.12 10.20
C GLY A 103 10.69 -52.06 9.52
N THR A 104 9.51 -51.57 9.10
CA THR A 104 8.59 -52.37 8.28
C THR A 104 9.09 -52.60 6.86
N ILE A 105 9.76 -51.61 6.24
CA ILE A 105 10.45 -51.81 4.94
C ILE A 105 11.55 -52.87 5.06
N HIS A 106 12.40 -52.82 6.09
CA HIS A 106 13.40 -53.87 6.35
C HIS A 106 12.75 -55.23 6.59
N TRP A 107 11.68 -55.29 7.38
CA TRP A 107 10.96 -56.53 7.67
C TRP A 107 10.37 -57.16 6.39
N VAL A 108 9.78 -56.35 5.50
CA VAL A 108 9.30 -56.83 4.19
C VAL A 108 10.47 -57.31 3.32
N LEU A 109 11.57 -56.57 3.23
CA LEU A 109 12.74 -56.96 2.44
C LEU A 109 13.36 -58.28 2.92
N SER A 110 13.48 -58.48 4.24
CA SER A 110 13.98 -59.75 4.79
C SER A 110 13.01 -60.92 4.56
N HIS A 111 11.70 -60.70 4.61
CA HIS A 111 10.70 -61.72 4.25
C HIS A 111 10.70 -62.07 2.75
N LEU A 112 11.17 -61.16 1.90
CA LEU A 112 11.40 -61.41 0.48
C LEU A 112 12.80 -62.01 0.20
N ASN A 113 13.56 -62.39 1.24
CA ASN A 113 14.93 -62.90 1.16
C ASN A 113 15.93 -61.92 0.48
N ILE A 114 15.71 -60.61 0.64
CA ILE A 114 16.64 -59.56 0.20
C ILE A 114 17.32 -58.96 1.46
N PRO A 115 18.47 -59.49 1.90
CA PRO A 115 19.12 -59.06 3.14
C PRO A 115 19.83 -57.71 2.98
N VAL A 116 19.06 -56.61 3.07
CA VAL A 116 19.58 -55.23 3.15
C VAL A 116 19.80 -54.85 4.62
N HIS A 117 20.95 -54.25 4.93
CA HIS A 117 21.27 -53.80 6.28
C HIS A 117 20.45 -52.55 6.66
N ILE A 118 20.03 -52.43 7.93
CA ILE A 118 19.12 -51.36 8.39
C ILE A 118 19.63 -49.95 8.10
N ARG A 119 20.94 -49.70 8.20
CA ARG A 119 21.54 -48.41 7.85
C ARG A 119 21.21 -47.99 6.42
N ASP A 120 21.27 -48.92 5.48
CA ASP A 120 21.16 -48.61 4.06
C ASP A 120 19.68 -48.36 3.69
N VAL A 121 18.75 -49.07 4.36
CA VAL A 121 17.31 -48.76 4.34
C VAL A 121 17.05 -47.33 4.86
N CYS A 122 17.70 -46.91 5.96
CA CYS A 122 17.57 -45.55 6.48
C CYS A 122 18.18 -44.50 5.53
N VAL A 123 19.35 -44.75 4.96
CA VAL A 123 20.05 -43.84 4.02
C VAL A 123 19.23 -43.56 2.75
N PHE A 124 18.58 -44.58 2.17
CA PHE A 124 17.81 -44.43 0.93
C PHE A 124 16.31 -44.12 1.13
N LEU A 125 15.82 -44.04 2.37
CA LEU A 125 14.41 -43.79 2.67
C LEU A 125 13.89 -42.46 2.08
N ALA A 126 14.59 -41.35 2.33
CA ALA A 126 14.15 -40.02 1.90
C ALA A 126 14.08 -39.86 0.36
N PRO A 127 15.05 -40.36 -0.44
CA PRO A 127 14.91 -40.49 -1.89
C PRO A 127 13.67 -41.27 -2.36
N ILE A 128 13.32 -42.38 -1.70
CA ILE A 128 12.11 -43.16 -2.04
C ILE A 128 10.84 -42.35 -1.75
N PHE A 129 10.76 -41.74 -0.56
CA PHE A 129 9.61 -40.91 -0.18
C PHE A 129 9.48 -39.64 -1.03
N SER A 130 10.57 -39.09 -1.60
CA SER A 130 10.47 -38.00 -2.57
C SER A 130 9.72 -38.39 -3.85
N GLY A 131 9.86 -39.62 -4.34
CA GLY A 131 9.06 -40.11 -5.47
C GLY A 131 7.57 -40.19 -5.14
N LEU A 132 7.25 -40.66 -3.93
CA LEU A 132 5.89 -40.67 -3.39
C LEU A 132 5.33 -39.25 -3.20
N THR A 133 6.14 -38.28 -2.77
CA THR A 133 5.78 -36.85 -2.68
C THR A 133 5.41 -36.27 -4.05
N ALA A 134 6.15 -36.62 -5.11
CA ALA A 134 5.81 -36.20 -6.47
C ALA A 134 4.46 -36.78 -6.94
N LEU A 135 4.19 -38.06 -6.65
CA LEU A 135 2.88 -38.68 -6.93
C LEU A 135 1.73 -38.06 -6.12
N ALA A 136 1.92 -37.81 -4.82
CA ALA A 136 0.93 -37.13 -3.99
C ALA A 136 0.62 -35.71 -4.52
N THR A 137 1.64 -34.99 -4.99
CA THR A 137 1.53 -33.65 -5.58
C THR A 137 0.82 -33.66 -6.93
N TYR A 138 1.07 -34.67 -7.77
CA TYR A 138 0.28 -34.93 -9.00
C TYR A 138 -1.21 -35.09 -8.65
N PHE A 139 -1.53 -35.98 -7.70
CA PHE A 139 -2.91 -36.26 -7.33
C PHE A 139 -3.63 -35.06 -6.70
N PHE A 140 -2.95 -34.30 -5.83
CA PHE A 140 -3.48 -33.05 -5.25
C PHE A 140 -3.81 -32.02 -6.33
N THR A 141 -2.83 -31.68 -7.18
CA THR A 141 -2.98 -30.64 -8.22
C THR A 141 -4.02 -31.02 -9.28
N LYS A 142 -4.10 -32.31 -9.63
CA LYS A 142 -5.11 -32.87 -10.52
C LYS A 142 -6.55 -32.66 -9.99
N GLU A 143 -6.75 -32.68 -8.67
CA GLU A 143 -8.08 -32.41 -8.08
C GLU A 143 -8.41 -30.91 -8.00
N VAL A 144 -7.40 -30.03 -8.01
CA VAL A 144 -7.57 -28.56 -7.94
C VAL A 144 -7.76 -27.91 -9.32
N TRP A 145 -7.08 -28.44 -10.36
CA TRP A 145 -7.02 -27.81 -11.68
C TRP A 145 -7.18 -28.80 -12.84
N SER A 146 -6.10 -29.48 -13.27
CA SER A 146 -6.12 -30.36 -14.45
C SER A 146 -5.02 -31.43 -14.39
N LYS A 147 -5.12 -32.47 -15.24
CA LYS A 147 -4.06 -33.48 -15.40
C LYS A 147 -2.71 -32.85 -15.79
N GLY A 148 -2.74 -31.82 -16.66
CA GLY A 148 -1.53 -31.14 -17.15
C GLY A 148 -0.81 -30.36 -16.05
N ALA A 149 -1.55 -29.55 -15.28
CA ALA A 149 -1.01 -28.90 -14.09
C ALA A 149 -0.47 -29.92 -13.08
N GLY A 150 -1.13 -31.08 -12.93
CA GLY A 150 -0.63 -32.18 -12.10
C GLY A 150 0.74 -32.72 -12.53
N LEU A 151 0.98 -32.89 -13.84
CA LEU A 151 2.28 -33.35 -14.34
C LEU A 151 3.37 -32.29 -14.12
N PHE A 152 3.09 -31.01 -14.40
CA PHE A 152 4.03 -29.92 -14.09
C PHE A 152 4.38 -29.86 -12.60
N ALA A 153 3.39 -29.96 -11.70
CA ALA A 153 3.62 -29.88 -10.26
C ALA A 153 4.49 -31.04 -9.74
N ALA A 154 4.30 -32.25 -10.27
CA ALA A 154 5.13 -33.41 -9.96
C ALA A 154 6.57 -33.24 -10.46
N CYS A 155 6.75 -32.77 -11.70
CA CYS A 155 8.07 -32.49 -12.27
C CYS A 155 8.82 -31.40 -11.47
N PHE A 156 8.13 -30.34 -11.03
CA PHE A 156 8.75 -29.29 -10.22
C PHE A 156 9.17 -29.79 -8.83
N ILE A 157 8.28 -30.47 -8.08
CA ILE A 157 8.61 -30.90 -6.71
C ILE A 157 9.66 -32.03 -6.67
N ALA A 158 9.85 -32.77 -7.76
CA ALA A 158 10.93 -33.74 -7.89
C ALA A 158 12.33 -33.10 -7.80
N ILE A 159 12.52 -31.91 -8.37
CA ILE A 159 13.84 -31.27 -8.54
C ILE A 159 14.04 -29.97 -7.75
N VAL A 160 13.02 -29.48 -7.03
CA VAL A 160 13.09 -28.19 -6.32
C VAL A 160 14.10 -28.21 -5.17
N PRO A 161 15.11 -27.30 -5.14
CA PRO A 161 16.15 -27.30 -4.10
C PRO A 161 15.61 -27.21 -2.67
N GLY A 162 14.58 -26.39 -2.44
CA GLY A 162 13.93 -26.23 -1.13
C GLY A 162 13.29 -27.48 -0.52
N TYR A 163 13.10 -28.55 -1.31
CA TYR A 163 12.73 -29.89 -0.79
C TYR A 163 13.92 -30.87 -0.81
N ILE A 164 14.81 -30.79 -1.82
CA ILE A 164 16.03 -31.62 -1.88
C ILE A 164 16.87 -31.43 -0.61
N SER A 165 17.02 -30.18 -0.12
CA SER A 165 17.85 -29.83 1.04
C SER A 165 17.57 -30.62 2.33
N ARG A 166 16.33 -31.10 2.53
CA ARG A 166 15.91 -31.95 3.67
C ARG A 166 15.47 -33.35 3.24
N SER A 167 15.89 -33.82 2.07
CA SER A 167 15.59 -35.16 1.56
C SER A 167 16.74 -35.84 0.79
N VAL A 168 17.97 -35.34 0.91
CA VAL A 168 19.19 -35.98 0.37
C VAL A 168 19.37 -37.39 0.96
N ALA A 169 19.89 -38.34 0.17
CA ALA A 169 20.26 -39.65 0.69
C ALA A 169 21.27 -39.51 1.85
N GLY A 170 21.03 -40.22 2.95
CA GLY A 170 21.81 -40.11 4.20
C GLY A 170 21.22 -39.12 5.22
N SER A 171 20.34 -38.20 4.85
CA SER A 171 19.61 -37.34 5.79
C SER A 171 18.34 -38.07 6.28
N TYR A 172 18.50 -38.87 7.33
CA TYR A 172 17.44 -39.70 7.92
C TYR A 172 16.68 -38.94 9.04
N ASP A 173 16.01 -37.85 8.67
CA ASP A 173 15.07 -37.14 9.54
C ASP A 173 13.61 -37.27 9.10
N ASN A 174 12.71 -37.03 10.05
CA ASN A 174 11.27 -37.12 9.99
C ASN A 174 10.67 -36.31 8.81
N GLU A 175 11.33 -35.21 8.45
CA GLU A 175 10.96 -34.32 7.35
C GLU A 175 10.90 -35.00 5.98
N GLY A 176 11.73 -36.03 5.74
CA GLY A 176 11.71 -36.82 4.52
C GLY A 176 10.38 -37.55 4.27
N ILE A 177 9.72 -38.03 5.33
CA ILE A 177 8.37 -38.61 5.27
C ILE A 177 7.28 -37.52 5.39
N ALA A 178 7.50 -36.50 6.23
CA ALA A 178 6.46 -35.54 6.62
C ALA A 178 5.81 -34.83 5.43
N ILE A 179 6.59 -34.46 4.40
CA ILE A 179 6.07 -33.74 3.24
C ILE A 179 5.21 -34.64 2.33
N PHE A 180 5.53 -35.93 2.22
CA PHE A 180 4.64 -36.92 1.58
C PHE A 180 3.31 -37.03 2.34
N ALA A 181 3.39 -37.24 3.66
CA ALA A 181 2.21 -37.41 4.51
C ALA A 181 1.31 -36.16 4.52
N LEU A 182 1.90 -34.96 4.50
CA LEU A 182 1.20 -33.68 4.38
C LEU A 182 0.46 -33.56 3.04
N MET A 183 1.15 -33.75 1.92
CA MET A 183 0.54 -33.63 0.59
C MET A 183 -0.52 -34.71 0.32
N PHE A 184 -0.31 -35.93 0.82
CA PHE A 184 -1.30 -37.01 0.71
C PHE A 184 -2.54 -36.75 1.58
N THR A 185 -2.37 -36.21 2.80
CA THR A 185 -3.49 -35.79 3.66
C THR A 185 -4.29 -34.65 3.00
N TYR A 186 -3.63 -33.68 2.38
CA TYR A 186 -4.30 -32.59 1.66
C TYR A 186 -5.02 -33.07 0.39
N TYR A 187 -4.45 -34.01 -0.36
CA TYR A 187 -5.14 -34.69 -1.47
C TYR A 187 -6.44 -35.35 -0.99
N LEU A 188 -6.37 -36.16 0.07
CA LEU A 188 -7.52 -36.86 0.63
C LEU A 188 -8.58 -35.90 1.18
N TRP A 189 -8.15 -34.81 1.85
CA TRP A 189 -9.05 -33.77 2.33
C TRP A 189 -9.84 -33.09 1.21
N ILE A 190 -9.17 -32.65 0.14
CA ILE A 190 -9.84 -32.05 -1.03
C ILE A 190 -10.82 -33.04 -1.67
N LYS A 191 -10.42 -34.30 -1.79
CA LYS A 191 -11.28 -35.37 -2.33
C LYS A 191 -12.50 -35.64 -1.44
N ALA A 192 -12.35 -35.58 -0.12
CA ALA A 192 -13.44 -35.69 0.85
C ALA A 192 -14.42 -34.52 0.74
N VAL A 193 -13.92 -33.28 0.60
CA VAL A 193 -14.78 -32.09 0.41
C VAL A 193 -15.54 -32.15 -0.92
N LYS A 194 -14.86 -32.46 -2.04
CA LYS A 194 -15.48 -32.54 -3.37
C LYS A 194 -16.56 -33.63 -3.43
N THR A 195 -16.28 -34.83 -2.91
CA THR A 195 -17.23 -35.97 -2.94
C THR A 195 -18.30 -35.90 -1.86
N GLY A 196 -17.97 -35.43 -0.65
CA GLY A 196 -18.82 -35.49 0.54
C GLY A 196 -18.95 -36.89 1.17
N SER A 197 -18.04 -37.83 0.85
CA SER A 197 -18.10 -39.21 1.36
C SER A 197 -17.32 -39.39 2.67
N VAL A 198 -17.94 -40.10 3.62
CA VAL A 198 -17.32 -40.52 4.89
C VAL A 198 -16.05 -41.35 4.64
N PHE A 199 -16.02 -42.20 3.61
CA PHE A 199 -14.85 -43.04 3.29
C PHE A 199 -13.59 -42.19 3.06
N TRP A 200 -13.67 -41.15 2.21
CA TRP A 200 -12.52 -40.27 1.97
C TRP A 200 -12.16 -39.43 3.20
N ALA A 201 -13.13 -39.07 4.04
CA ALA A 201 -12.88 -38.35 5.29
C ALA A 201 -12.18 -39.21 6.36
N VAL A 202 -12.57 -40.48 6.51
CA VAL A 202 -11.90 -41.46 7.39
C VAL A 202 -10.50 -41.76 6.86
N LEU A 203 -10.32 -41.93 5.55
CA LEU A 203 -8.99 -42.12 4.96
C LEU A 203 -8.10 -40.88 5.14
N THR A 204 -8.68 -39.66 5.11
CA THR A 204 -7.98 -38.42 5.49
C THR A 204 -7.55 -38.44 6.95
N ALA A 205 -8.40 -38.91 7.86
CA ALA A 205 -8.08 -39.03 9.28
C ALA A 205 -6.98 -40.07 9.57
N LEU A 206 -6.94 -41.19 8.83
CA LEU A 206 -5.86 -42.18 8.90
C LEU A 206 -4.53 -41.63 8.34
N SER A 207 -4.57 -40.89 7.24
CA SER A 207 -3.40 -40.17 6.70
C SER A 207 -2.88 -39.11 7.68
N TYR A 208 -3.80 -38.38 8.33
CA TYR A 208 -3.46 -37.44 9.41
C TYR A 208 -2.88 -38.16 10.63
N PHE A 209 -3.39 -39.32 11.04
CA PHE A 209 -2.80 -40.13 12.11
C PHE A 209 -1.36 -40.55 11.79
N TYR A 210 -1.09 -41.00 10.56
CA TYR A 210 0.28 -41.28 10.11
C TYR A 210 1.17 -40.03 10.18
N MET A 211 0.68 -38.86 9.73
CA MET A 211 1.38 -37.59 9.88
C MET A 211 1.68 -37.23 11.35
N VAL A 212 0.69 -37.36 12.25
CA VAL A 212 0.86 -37.14 13.71
C VAL A 212 1.90 -38.10 14.29
N SER A 213 1.96 -39.34 13.80
CA SER A 213 2.96 -40.33 14.24
C SER A 213 4.38 -40.01 13.75
N ALA A 214 4.53 -39.22 12.68
CA ALA A 214 5.80 -38.96 12.00
C ALA A 214 6.41 -37.59 12.32
N TRP A 215 5.63 -36.50 12.39
CA TRP A 215 6.20 -35.16 12.54
C TRP A 215 5.28 -34.16 13.26
N GLY A 216 5.85 -33.38 14.18
CA GLY A 216 5.14 -32.39 15.00
C GLY A 216 4.43 -31.26 14.25
N GLY A 217 4.73 -31.07 12.96
CA GLY A 217 3.97 -30.14 12.11
C GLY A 217 2.56 -30.60 11.75
N TYR A 218 2.07 -31.72 12.29
CA TYR A 218 0.64 -32.06 12.25
C TYR A 218 -0.26 -30.91 12.79
N VAL A 219 0.28 -30.09 13.71
CA VAL A 219 -0.36 -28.87 14.24
C VAL A 219 -0.71 -27.86 13.13
N PHE A 220 0.05 -27.83 12.03
CA PHE A 220 -0.27 -27.00 10.86
C PHE A 220 -1.50 -27.52 10.10
N ILE A 221 -1.60 -28.84 9.89
CA ILE A 221 -2.76 -29.48 9.23
C ILE A 221 -4.05 -29.24 10.02
N ILE A 222 -4.01 -29.48 11.33
CA ILE A 222 -5.20 -29.38 12.20
C ILE A 222 -5.64 -27.94 12.46
N ASN A 223 -4.87 -26.93 12.06
CA ASN A 223 -5.30 -25.52 12.06
C ASN A 223 -5.73 -25.03 10.67
N LEU A 224 -5.05 -25.47 9.60
CA LEU A 224 -5.39 -25.09 8.22
C LEU A 224 -6.73 -25.68 7.74
N ILE A 225 -7.04 -26.94 8.08
CA ILE A 225 -8.30 -27.59 7.69
C ILE A 225 -9.53 -26.89 8.32
N PRO A 226 -9.57 -26.61 9.64
CA PRO A 226 -10.64 -25.82 10.24
C PRO A 226 -10.74 -24.40 9.70
N LEU A 227 -9.60 -23.72 9.45
CA LEU A 227 -9.58 -22.38 8.88
C LEU A 227 -10.24 -22.35 7.50
N HIS A 228 -9.95 -23.34 6.64
CA HIS A 228 -10.61 -23.51 5.35
C HIS A 228 -12.13 -23.69 5.49
N VAL A 229 -12.59 -24.55 6.41
CA VAL A 229 -14.02 -24.76 6.67
C VAL A 229 -14.68 -23.47 7.20
N PHE A 230 -14.01 -22.75 8.10
CA PHE A 230 -14.47 -21.48 8.65
C PHE A 230 -14.61 -20.39 7.56
N VAL A 231 -13.64 -20.26 6.66
CA VAL A 231 -13.71 -19.32 5.54
C VAL A 231 -14.85 -19.70 4.57
N LEU A 232 -15.09 -20.98 4.30
CA LEU A 232 -16.25 -21.41 3.52
C LEU A 232 -17.60 -21.09 4.21
N LEU A 233 -17.68 -21.11 5.55
CA LEU A 233 -18.85 -20.61 6.29
C LEU A 233 -19.03 -19.09 6.10
N LEU A 234 -17.96 -18.30 6.24
CA LEU A 234 -17.98 -16.84 6.06
C LEU A 234 -18.37 -16.43 4.63
N MET A 235 -17.88 -17.17 3.62
CA MET A 235 -18.27 -16.99 2.21
C MET A 235 -19.71 -17.45 1.90
N GLY A 236 -20.44 -18.00 2.87
CA GLY A 236 -21.79 -18.53 2.68
C GLY A 236 -21.87 -19.85 1.89
N ARG A 237 -20.73 -20.45 1.53
CA ARG A 237 -20.60 -21.67 0.70
C ARG A 237 -20.89 -22.98 1.47
N TYR A 238 -21.66 -22.93 2.55
CA TYR A 238 -21.94 -24.11 3.36
C TYR A 238 -22.82 -25.16 2.66
N SER A 239 -22.22 -26.33 2.45
CA SER A 239 -22.80 -27.53 1.84
C SER A 239 -22.77 -28.71 2.81
N ARG A 240 -23.73 -29.64 2.69
CA ARG A 240 -23.75 -30.90 3.47
C ARG A 240 -22.48 -31.75 3.29
N ARG A 241 -21.80 -31.62 2.14
CA ARG A 241 -20.51 -32.32 1.89
C ARG A 241 -19.43 -31.89 2.87
N ILE A 242 -19.32 -30.59 3.12
CA ILE A 242 -18.34 -30.00 4.06
C ILE A 242 -18.62 -30.47 5.49
N PHE A 243 -19.90 -30.52 5.89
CA PHE A 243 -20.32 -31.05 7.19
C PHE A 243 -19.88 -32.51 7.38
N ILE A 244 -20.21 -33.40 6.43
CA ILE A 244 -19.86 -34.82 6.50
C ILE A 244 -18.34 -35.01 6.51
N ALA A 245 -17.62 -34.32 5.61
CA ALA A 245 -16.17 -34.43 5.52
C ALA A 245 -15.48 -33.94 6.80
N TYR A 246 -15.81 -32.75 7.29
CA TYR A 246 -15.14 -32.15 8.43
C TYR A 246 -15.46 -32.85 9.77
N THR A 247 -16.73 -33.19 10.01
CA THR A 247 -17.11 -33.85 11.28
C THR A 247 -16.53 -35.26 11.38
N SER A 248 -16.56 -36.04 10.29
CA SER A 248 -15.95 -37.38 10.25
C SER A 248 -14.43 -37.32 10.40
N PHE A 249 -13.77 -36.37 9.72
CA PHE A 249 -12.33 -36.14 9.84
C PHE A 249 -11.93 -35.77 11.28
N PHE A 250 -12.64 -34.80 11.88
CA PHE A 250 -12.32 -34.31 13.22
C PHE A 250 -12.47 -35.39 14.29
N ILE A 251 -13.59 -36.12 14.32
CA ILE A 251 -13.85 -37.13 15.37
C ILE A 251 -12.82 -38.26 15.29
N VAL A 252 -12.58 -38.82 14.10
CA VAL A 252 -11.63 -39.94 13.94
C VAL A 252 -10.19 -39.46 14.11
N GLY A 253 -9.82 -38.31 13.54
CA GLY A 253 -8.48 -37.74 13.64
C GLY A 253 -8.09 -37.37 15.07
N LEU A 254 -9.05 -36.87 15.88
CA LEU A 254 -8.87 -36.56 17.29
C LEU A 254 -8.62 -37.83 18.12
N ILE A 255 -9.43 -38.87 17.95
CA ILE A 255 -9.27 -40.13 18.68
C ILE A 255 -7.95 -40.84 18.30
N CYS A 256 -7.58 -40.81 17.01
CA CYS A 256 -6.34 -41.42 16.55
C CYS A 256 -5.09 -40.65 17.00
N SER A 257 -5.09 -39.31 16.95
CA SER A 257 -3.91 -38.53 17.37
C SER A 257 -3.55 -38.72 18.84
N MET A 258 -4.54 -38.97 19.71
CA MET A 258 -4.32 -39.27 21.13
C MET A 258 -3.63 -40.62 21.39
N GLN A 259 -3.57 -41.54 20.41
CA GLN A 259 -2.92 -42.83 20.58
C GLN A 259 -1.39 -42.74 20.51
N ILE A 260 -0.83 -41.63 20.02
CA ILE A 260 0.62 -41.41 20.01
C ILE A 260 1.06 -40.95 21.41
N PRO A 261 1.92 -41.70 22.15
CA PRO A 261 2.21 -41.41 23.56
C PRO A 261 2.78 -40.01 23.81
N PHE A 262 3.60 -39.50 22.88
CA PHE A 262 4.17 -38.15 22.96
C PHE A 262 3.12 -37.02 22.83
N VAL A 263 2.00 -37.29 22.16
CA VAL A 263 0.88 -36.34 21.97
C VAL A 263 -0.14 -36.49 23.10
N GLY A 264 -0.58 -37.72 23.39
CA GLY A 264 -1.52 -38.03 24.45
C GLY A 264 -2.73 -37.08 24.47
N PHE A 265 -2.95 -36.38 25.59
CA PHE A 265 -4.07 -35.46 25.76
C PHE A 265 -3.83 -34.02 25.29
N GLN A 266 -2.71 -33.72 24.62
CA GLN A 266 -2.44 -32.38 24.06
C GLN A 266 -3.59 -31.84 23.17
N PRO A 267 -4.26 -32.63 22.32
CA PRO A 267 -5.34 -32.12 21.46
C PRO A 267 -6.59 -31.61 22.18
N ILE A 268 -6.78 -31.97 23.46
CA ILE A 268 -7.81 -31.40 24.34
C ILE A 268 -7.23 -30.28 25.21
N LYS A 269 -6.01 -30.44 25.71
CA LYS A 269 -5.45 -29.57 26.75
C LYS A 269 -4.71 -28.32 26.25
N THR A 270 -4.35 -28.22 24.97
CA THR A 270 -3.54 -27.11 24.44
C THR A 270 -4.35 -26.14 23.60
N SER A 271 -4.08 -24.83 23.73
CA SER A 271 -4.72 -23.79 22.91
C SER A 271 -4.49 -23.99 21.41
N GLU A 272 -3.36 -24.56 21.03
CA GLU A 272 -2.91 -24.87 19.66
C GLU A 272 -3.92 -25.71 18.86
N HIS A 273 -4.79 -26.46 19.53
CA HIS A 273 -5.79 -27.32 18.90
C HIS A 273 -7.21 -26.73 18.92
N MET A 274 -7.46 -25.67 19.71
CA MET A 274 -8.81 -25.18 20.01
C MET A 274 -9.55 -24.58 18.80
N ALA A 275 -8.84 -24.16 17.75
CA ALA A 275 -9.46 -23.75 16.50
C ALA A 275 -10.28 -24.89 15.86
N SER A 276 -9.77 -26.13 15.91
CA SER A 276 -10.46 -27.29 15.34
C SER A 276 -11.75 -27.64 16.10
N ALA A 277 -11.70 -27.66 17.43
CA ALA A 277 -12.85 -27.86 18.31
C ALA A 277 -13.88 -26.72 18.18
N GLY A 278 -13.43 -25.47 18.11
CA GLY A 278 -14.29 -24.29 17.94
C GLY A 278 -15.05 -24.31 16.61
N VAL A 279 -14.37 -24.62 15.50
CA VAL A 279 -15.02 -24.76 14.18
C VAL A 279 -15.91 -25.99 14.13
N PHE A 280 -15.60 -27.08 14.84
CA PHE A 280 -16.47 -28.26 14.93
C PHE A 280 -17.80 -27.93 15.62
N ALA A 281 -17.76 -27.26 16.77
CA ALA A 281 -18.95 -26.76 17.45
C ALA A 281 -19.75 -25.77 16.57
N LEU A 282 -19.05 -24.86 15.88
CA LEU A 282 -19.68 -23.88 14.98
C LEU A 282 -20.36 -24.54 13.78
N VAL A 283 -19.73 -25.55 13.16
CA VAL A 283 -20.29 -26.31 12.03
C VAL A 283 -21.55 -27.09 12.46
N ILE A 284 -21.57 -27.66 13.66
CA ILE A 284 -22.76 -28.32 14.22
C ILE A 284 -23.88 -27.28 14.44
N ALA A 285 -23.59 -26.16 15.11
CA ALA A 285 -24.57 -25.09 15.34
C ALA A 285 -25.12 -24.51 14.04
N TYR A 286 -24.26 -24.22 13.06
CA TYR A 286 -24.63 -23.73 11.73
C TYR A 286 -25.49 -24.75 10.97
N SER A 287 -25.17 -26.04 11.06
CA SER A 287 -25.96 -27.11 10.45
C SER A 287 -27.36 -27.21 11.07
N ALA A 288 -27.47 -27.16 12.40
CA ALA A 288 -28.74 -27.15 13.10
C ALA A 288 -29.59 -25.91 12.75
N LEU A 289 -28.98 -24.73 12.71
CA LEU A 289 -29.65 -23.49 12.28
C LEU A 289 -30.07 -23.54 10.79
N LYS A 290 -29.31 -24.17 9.90
CA LYS A 290 -29.72 -24.37 8.49
C LYS A 290 -30.75 -25.50 8.33
N TYR A 291 -30.88 -26.40 9.31
CA TYR A 291 -31.96 -27.37 9.38
C TYR A 291 -33.27 -26.74 9.84
N THR A 292 -33.27 -25.85 10.85
CA THR A 292 -34.50 -25.11 11.23
C THR A 292 -35.04 -24.22 10.11
N GLN A 293 -34.22 -23.88 9.11
CA GLN A 293 -34.65 -23.21 7.88
C GLN A 293 -35.78 -23.94 7.12
N SER A 294 -35.91 -25.27 7.24
CA SER A 294 -37.00 -26.00 6.57
C SER A 294 -38.37 -25.84 7.26
N PHE A 295 -38.43 -25.23 8.44
CA PHE A 295 -39.65 -25.07 9.24
C PHE A 295 -40.09 -23.61 9.44
N LEU A 296 -39.28 -22.62 9.03
CA LEU A 296 -39.56 -21.18 9.25
C LEU A 296 -39.71 -20.37 7.96
N SER A 297 -40.44 -19.26 8.05
CA SER A 297 -40.58 -18.27 6.96
C SER A 297 -39.24 -17.65 6.60
N LYS A 298 -38.96 -17.48 5.30
CA LYS A 298 -37.71 -16.90 4.78
C LYS A 298 -37.42 -15.48 5.29
N ALA A 299 -38.45 -14.71 5.66
CA ALA A 299 -38.29 -13.35 6.15
C ALA A 299 -37.81 -13.32 7.60
N GLU A 300 -38.50 -14.05 8.48
CA GLU A 300 -38.18 -14.18 9.91
C GLU A 300 -36.83 -14.88 10.09
N PHE A 301 -36.62 -15.97 9.33
CA PHE A 301 -35.40 -16.75 9.37
C PHE A 301 -34.15 -15.94 9.06
N LYS A 302 -34.19 -14.94 8.16
CA LYS A 302 -32.99 -14.17 7.79
C LYS A 302 -32.39 -13.42 8.98
N TYR A 303 -33.24 -12.82 9.83
CA TYR A 303 -32.79 -12.11 11.03
C TYR A 303 -32.42 -13.09 12.15
N PHE A 304 -33.27 -14.10 12.39
CA PHE A 304 -33.01 -15.14 13.39
C PHE A 304 -31.67 -15.85 13.14
N PHE A 305 -31.44 -16.32 11.92
CA PHE A 305 -30.22 -17.05 11.53
C PHE A 305 -28.94 -16.23 11.75
N LEU A 306 -28.91 -14.97 11.32
CA LEU A 306 -27.72 -14.13 11.46
C LEU A 306 -27.40 -13.86 12.93
N VAL A 307 -28.42 -13.53 13.74
CA VAL A 307 -28.28 -13.29 15.18
C VAL A 307 -27.86 -14.57 15.90
N SER A 308 -28.53 -15.70 15.67
CA SER A 308 -28.20 -16.97 16.32
C SER A 308 -26.82 -17.51 15.92
N ALA A 309 -26.40 -17.38 14.65
CA ALA A 309 -25.07 -17.79 14.22
C ALA A 309 -23.97 -16.91 14.85
N ALA A 310 -24.17 -15.60 14.91
CA ALA A 310 -23.25 -14.68 15.58
C ALA A 310 -23.20 -14.93 17.10
N SER A 311 -24.34 -15.19 17.74
CA SER A 311 -24.39 -15.55 19.16
C SER A 311 -23.72 -16.89 19.46
N ALA A 312 -23.88 -17.90 18.60
CA ALA A 312 -23.19 -19.19 18.74
C ALA A 312 -21.66 -19.02 18.61
N ALA A 313 -21.19 -18.28 17.59
CA ALA A 313 -19.77 -17.97 17.41
C ALA A 313 -19.19 -17.20 18.61
N GLY A 314 -19.91 -16.18 19.10
CA GLY A 314 -19.52 -15.42 20.29
C GLY A 314 -19.47 -16.26 21.57
N PHE A 315 -20.46 -17.14 21.78
CA PHE A 315 -20.47 -18.07 22.92
C PHE A 315 -19.29 -19.05 22.88
N ILE A 316 -19.00 -19.64 21.72
CA ILE A 316 -17.83 -20.53 21.53
C ILE A 316 -16.54 -19.78 21.83
N PHE A 317 -16.36 -18.57 21.28
CA PHE A 317 -15.18 -17.74 21.52
C PHE A 317 -14.99 -17.39 23.01
N CYS A 318 -16.04 -16.89 23.66
CA CYS A 318 -16.01 -16.59 25.10
C CYS A 318 -15.74 -17.83 25.96
N THR A 319 -16.22 -19.01 25.55
CA THR A 319 -15.95 -20.28 26.24
C THR A 319 -14.49 -20.69 26.13
N VAL A 320 -13.90 -20.64 24.93
CA VAL A 320 -12.47 -20.97 24.72
C VAL A 320 -11.56 -19.98 25.47
N VAL A 321 -11.85 -18.68 25.39
CA VAL A 321 -11.09 -17.65 26.13
C VAL A 321 -11.23 -17.85 27.64
N GLY A 322 -12.45 -18.11 28.15
CA GLY A 322 -12.71 -18.35 29.57
C GLY A 322 -11.99 -19.59 30.11
N LEU A 323 -12.02 -20.71 29.39
CA LEU A 323 -11.33 -21.95 29.77
C LEU A 323 -9.79 -21.83 29.72
N THR A 324 -9.26 -21.02 28.80
CA THR A 324 -7.82 -20.71 28.72
C THR A 324 -7.40 -19.80 29.87
N TRP A 325 -8.17 -18.75 30.18
CA TRP A 325 -7.90 -17.85 31.30
C TRP A 325 -8.04 -18.54 32.66
N ALA A 326 -8.98 -19.48 32.79
CA ALA A 326 -9.13 -20.32 33.99
C ALA A 326 -8.07 -21.45 34.12
N GLY A 327 -7.13 -21.57 33.18
CA GLY A 327 -6.03 -22.53 33.23
C GLY A 327 -6.39 -24.00 32.93
N TYR A 328 -7.65 -24.30 32.59
CA TYR A 328 -8.07 -25.63 32.16
C TYR A 328 -7.51 -26.00 30.77
N ILE A 329 -7.34 -25.00 29.91
CA ILE A 329 -6.59 -25.11 28.65
C ILE A 329 -5.24 -24.45 28.86
N HIS A 330 -4.16 -25.19 28.63
CA HIS A 330 -2.80 -24.68 28.66
C HIS A 330 -2.55 -23.70 27.49
N PRO A 331 -1.80 -22.61 27.72
CA PRO A 331 -1.45 -21.65 26.68
C PRO A 331 -0.52 -22.25 25.63
N TRP A 332 -0.28 -21.48 24.57
CA TRP A 332 0.61 -21.80 23.46
C TRP A 332 2.02 -22.14 23.98
N SER A 333 2.62 -23.20 23.46
CA SER A 333 4.01 -23.53 23.77
C SER A 333 4.96 -22.49 23.17
N GLY A 334 6.09 -22.24 23.84
CA GLY A 334 7.02 -21.15 23.46
C GLY A 334 7.53 -21.25 22.01
N ARG A 335 7.64 -22.46 21.45
CA ARG A 335 8.04 -22.68 20.04
C ARG A 335 6.99 -22.16 19.06
N PHE A 336 5.71 -22.47 19.26
CA PHE A 336 4.64 -21.96 18.39
C PHE A 336 4.33 -20.49 18.66
N TYR A 337 4.41 -20.04 19.92
CA TYR A 337 4.26 -18.62 20.26
C TYR A 337 5.35 -17.74 19.61
N SER A 338 6.58 -18.23 19.47
CA SER A 338 7.67 -17.52 18.78
C SER A 338 7.48 -17.33 17.26
N LEU A 339 6.50 -18.01 16.65
CA LEU A 339 6.10 -17.76 15.25
C LEU A 339 5.06 -16.62 15.12
N TRP A 340 4.51 -16.16 16.25
CA TRP A 340 3.60 -15.01 16.33
C TRP A 340 4.31 -13.78 16.91
N ASP A 341 5.05 -13.97 18.00
CA ASP A 341 5.92 -12.97 18.62
C ASP A 341 7.39 -13.36 18.40
N THR A 342 7.99 -12.82 17.35
CA THR A 342 9.38 -13.12 16.95
C THR A 342 10.42 -12.56 17.92
N GLY A 343 10.03 -11.63 18.82
CA GLY A 343 10.90 -11.14 19.89
C GLY A 343 10.99 -12.12 21.07
N TYR A 344 9.90 -12.83 21.36
CA TYR A 344 9.75 -13.65 22.57
C TYR A 344 10.89 -14.66 22.79
N ALA A 345 11.25 -15.45 21.76
CA ALA A 345 12.29 -16.46 21.88
C ALA A 345 13.66 -15.85 22.23
N LYS A 346 14.02 -14.74 21.57
CA LYS A 346 15.32 -14.06 21.77
C LYS A 346 15.45 -13.44 23.17
N ILE A 347 14.34 -13.02 23.77
CA ILE A 347 14.32 -12.36 25.10
C ILE A 347 14.18 -13.39 26.23
N HIS A 348 13.31 -14.39 26.08
CA HIS A 348 12.90 -15.25 27.20
C HIS A 348 13.41 -16.69 27.14
N ILE A 349 13.71 -17.24 25.96
CA ILE A 349 14.12 -18.65 25.81
C ILE A 349 15.30 -18.74 24.82
N PRO A 350 16.52 -18.34 25.24
CA PRO A 350 17.66 -18.22 24.34
C PRO A 350 18.06 -19.53 23.64
N ILE A 351 17.73 -20.69 24.23
CA ILE A 351 17.92 -22.03 23.64
C ILE A 351 17.17 -22.19 22.30
N ILE A 352 16.01 -21.56 22.14
CA ILE A 352 15.26 -21.57 20.87
C ILE A 352 15.96 -20.65 19.85
N ALA A 353 16.39 -19.46 20.30
CA ALA A 353 17.03 -18.47 19.43
C ALA A 353 18.47 -18.84 19.00
N SER A 354 19.16 -19.73 19.73
CA SER A 354 20.52 -20.19 19.39
C SER A 354 20.58 -21.15 18.20
N VAL A 355 19.45 -21.71 17.76
CA VAL A 355 19.40 -22.61 16.60
C VAL A 355 19.34 -21.78 15.32
N SER A 356 20.27 -22.01 14.39
CA SER A 356 20.36 -21.26 13.12
C SER A 356 19.09 -21.36 12.26
N GLU A 357 18.40 -22.50 12.31
CA GLU A 357 17.14 -22.76 11.58
C GLU A 357 15.94 -21.94 12.07
N HIS A 358 16.04 -21.38 13.29
CA HIS A 358 15.03 -20.52 13.92
C HIS A 358 15.19 -19.03 13.54
N GLN A 359 16.15 -18.69 12.69
CA GLN A 359 16.32 -17.34 12.13
C GLN A 359 15.34 -17.08 10.97
N PRO A 360 15.00 -15.81 10.67
CA PRO A 360 14.15 -15.45 9.53
C PRO A 360 14.85 -15.61 8.18
N THR A 361 14.08 -15.88 7.13
CA THR A 361 14.58 -16.00 5.75
C THR A 361 14.92 -14.64 5.12
N THR A 362 15.97 -14.58 4.31
CA THR A 362 16.18 -13.46 3.37
C THR A 362 15.53 -13.74 2.02
N TRP A 363 15.30 -12.69 1.21
CA TRP A 363 14.76 -12.86 -0.16
C TRP A 363 15.67 -13.72 -1.05
N VAL A 364 16.99 -13.71 -0.79
CA VAL A 364 17.99 -14.51 -1.50
C VAL A 364 17.73 -16.00 -1.30
N SER A 365 17.35 -16.43 -0.09
CA SER A 365 16.97 -17.82 0.20
C SER A 365 15.74 -18.25 -0.63
N PHE A 366 14.70 -17.41 -0.72
CA PHE A 366 13.53 -17.71 -1.55
C PHE A 366 13.88 -17.86 -3.04
N PHE A 367 14.78 -17.03 -3.58
CA PHE A 367 15.21 -17.15 -4.97
C PHE A 367 16.10 -18.37 -5.21
N PHE A 368 16.99 -18.71 -4.26
CA PHE A 368 17.86 -19.87 -4.35
C PHE A 368 17.09 -21.20 -4.28
N ASP A 369 16.13 -21.32 -3.36
CA ASP A 369 15.40 -22.57 -3.10
C ASP A 369 14.30 -22.87 -4.13
N LEU A 370 13.77 -21.84 -4.81
CA LEU A 370 12.59 -21.95 -5.69
C LEU A 370 12.84 -21.47 -7.13
N HIS A 371 13.88 -20.66 -7.37
CA HIS A 371 14.22 -20.08 -8.67
C HIS A 371 12.99 -19.50 -9.40
N ILE A 372 12.76 -19.84 -10.67
CA ILE A 372 11.60 -19.37 -11.47
C ILE A 372 10.22 -19.60 -10.82
N LEU A 373 10.09 -20.55 -9.89
CA LEU A 373 8.81 -20.85 -9.25
C LEU A 373 8.37 -19.71 -8.32
N VAL A 374 9.29 -18.94 -7.73
CA VAL A 374 8.94 -17.78 -6.89
C VAL A 374 8.27 -16.66 -7.70
N CYS A 375 8.66 -16.51 -8.98
CA CYS A 375 8.07 -15.53 -9.90
C CYS A 375 6.71 -16.01 -10.45
N ALA A 376 6.54 -17.32 -10.68
CA ALA A 376 5.30 -17.91 -11.17
C ALA A 376 4.22 -18.07 -10.07
N PHE A 377 4.62 -18.18 -8.80
CA PHE A 377 3.73 -18.40 -7.66
C PHE A 377 2.62 -17.34 -7.51
N PRO A 378 2.88 -16.02 -7.54
CA PRO A 378 1.83 -15.00 -7.43
C PRO A 378 0.81 -15.06 -8.58
N ALA A 379 1.24 -15.38 -9.80
CA ALA A 379 0.34 -15.59 -10.94
C ALA A 379 -0.56 -16.82 -10.72
N GLY A 380 -0.01 -17.91 -10.18
CA GLY A 380 -0.77 -19.09 -9.76
C GLY A 380 -1.85 -18.78 -8.71
N VAL A 381 -1.50 -17.98 -7.69
CA VAL A 381 -2.46 -17.50 -6.68
C VAL A 381 -3.57 -16.67 -7.36
N TRP A 382 -3.20 -15.75 -8.26
CA TRP A 382 -4.17 -14.92 -8.98
C TRP A 382 -5.15 -15.73 -9.82
N TYR A 383 -4.71 -16.77 -10.53
CA TYR A 383 -5.61 -17.68 -11.25
C TYR A 383 -6.59 -18.41 -10.31
N CYS A 384 -6.13 -18.86 -9.14
CA CYS A 384 -7.01 -19.48 -8.14
C CYS A 384 -8.03 -18.50 -7.52
N VAL A 385 -7.63 -17.23 -7.35
CA VAL A 385 -8.52 -16.14 -6.87
C VAL A 385 -9.51 -15.69 -7.95
N LYS A 386 -9.13 -15.72 -9.23
CA LYS A 386 -10.00 -15.34 -10.36
C LYS A 386 -11.16 -16.31 -10.55
N GLU A 387 -10.93 -17.60 -10.34
CA GLU A 387 -11.93 -18.67 -10.53
C GLU A 387 -12.17 -19.44 -9.21
N VAL A 388 -12.81 -18.80 -8.23
CA VAL A 388 -12.96 -19.36 -6.88
C VAL A 388 -13.91 -20.57 -6.84
N ASN A 389 -13.36 -21.73 -6.49
CA ASN A 389 -14.12 -22.92 -6.10
C ASN A 389 -13.71 -23.41 -4.70
N ASP A 390 -14.51 -24.31 -4.10
CA ASP A 390 -14.36 -24.71 -2.70
C ASP A 390 -12.95 -25.26 -2.41
N GLU A 391 -12.39 -26.13 -3.26
CA GLU A 391 -11.01 -26.63 -3.13
C GLU A 391 -9.93 -25.57 -3.39
N ARG A 392 -10.23 -24.52 -4.16
CA ARG A 392 -9.28 -23.44 -4.47
C ARG A 392 -9.14 -22.47 -3.30
N VAL A 393 -10.18 -22.31 -2.46
CA VAL A 393 -10.10 -21.57 -1.19
C VAL A 393 -9.07 -22.21 -0.24
N PHE A 394 -9.02 -23.55 -0.15
CA PHE A 394 -7.98 -24.25 0.62
C PHE A 394 -6.56 -23.94 0.12
N VAL A 395 -6.36 -23.97 -1.20
CA VAL A 395 -5.07 -23.69 -1.85
C VAL A 395 -4.61 -22.25 -1.61
N ILE A 396 -5.52 -21.28 -1.70
CA ILE A 396 -5.22 -19.86 -1.40
C ILE A 396 -4.82 -19.68 0.08
N LEU A 397 -5.54 -20.31 1.01
CA LEU A 397 -5.21 -20.23 2.44
C LEU A 397 -3.87 -20.91 2.76
N TYR A 398 -3.60 -22.08 2.17
CA TYR A 398 -2.31 -22.75 2.31
C TYR A 398 -1.17 -21.83 1.82
N ALA A 399 -1.31 -21.23 0.64
CA ALA A 399 -0.31 -20.31 0.09
C ALA A 399 -0.03 -19.12 1.02
N ILE A 400 -1.08 -18.43 1.50
CA ILE A 400 -0.93 -17.25 2.38
C ILE A 400 -0.20 -17.62 3.69
N PHE A 401 -0.65 -18.66 4.38
CA PHE A 401 -0.09 -19.02 5.69
C PHE A 401 1.30 -19.66 5.58
N ALA A 402 1.56 -20.49 4.55
CA ALA A 402 2.89 -21.05 4.33
C ALA A 402 3.91 -19.98 3.96
N SER A 403 3.54 -18.97 3.15
CA SER A 403 4.43 -17.83 2.84
C SER A 403 4.77 -17.00 4.08
N TYR A 404 3.79 -16.75 4.96
CA TYR A 404 4.03 -16.07 6.23
C TYR A 404 4.99 -16.86 7.13
N PHE A 405 4.73 -18.14 7.35
CA PHE A 405 5.56 -18.96 8.26
C PHE A 405 6.97 -19.21 7.72
N ALA A 406 7.14 -19.39 6.40
CA ALA A 406 8.47 -19.45 5.79
C ALA A 406 9.22 -18.12 5.96
N GLY A 407 8.54 -16.97 5.76
CA GLY A 407 9.12 -15.64 5.98
C GLY A 407 9.66 -15.40 7.39
N VAL A 408 9.01 -16.01 8.40
CA VAL A 408 9.39 -15.90 9.81
C VAL A 408 10.52 -16.87 10.20
N MET A 409 10.61 -18.06 9.58
CA MET A 409 11.53 -19.12 10.00
C MET A 409 12.05 -19.96 8.82
N VAL A 410 13.38 -20.01 8.64
CA VAL A 410 14.06 -20.75 7.54
C VAL A 410 13.59 -22.20 7.42
N ARG A 411 13.46 -22.95 8.52
CA ARG A 411 13.02 -24.36 8.48
C ARG A 411 11.63 -24.55 7.84
N LEU A 412 10.74 -23.55 7.94
CA LEU A 412 9.36 -23.65 7.44
C LEU A 412 9.24 -23.42 5.93
N MET A 413 10.32 -23.02 5.26
CA MET A 413 10.46 -23.02 3.80
C MET A 413 10.12 -24.38 3.16
N LEU A 414 10.44 -25.47 3.87
CA LEU A 414 10.07 -26.84 3.50
C LEU A 414 8.55 -27.02 3.33
N THR A 415 7.74 -26.30 4.12
CA THR A 415 6.26 -26.35 4.07
C THR A 415 5.65 -25.43 3.00
N LEU A 416 6.39 -24.41 2.55
CA LEU A 416 5.99 -23.54 1.44
C LEU A 416 6.29 -24.18 0.08
N THR A 417 7.40 -24.90 -0.03
CA THR A 417 7.90 -25.47 -1.29
C THR A 417 6.85 -26.28 -2.08
N PRO A 418 6.01 -27.14 -1.46
CA PRO A 418 4.97 -27.88 -2.20
C PRO A 418 3.89 -26.97 -2.80
N ILE A 419 3.38 -25.99 -2.05
CA ILE A 419 2.29 -25.12 -2.54
C ILE A 419 2.78 -24.14 -3.62
N VAL A 420 4.06 -23.73 -3.55
CA VAL A 420 4.73 -23.02 -4.66
C VAL A 420 4.77 -23.88 -5.93
N CYS A 421 5.18 -25.15 -5.84
CA CYS A 421 5.22 -26.04 -7.00
C CYS A 421 3.84 -26.23 -7.63
N VAL A 422 2.78 -26.40 -6.82
CA VAL A 422 1.39 -26.53 -7.28
C VAL A 422 0.92 -25.27 -8.02
N LEU A 423 1.17 -24.08 -7.46
CA LEU A 423 0.66 -22.83 -8.01
C LEU A 423 1.45 -22.35 -9.24
N ALA A 424 2.77 -22.50 -9.23
CA ALA A 424 3.59 -22.31 -10.42
C ALA A 424 3.15 -23.25 -11.56
N ALA A 425 2.86 -24.52 -11.26
CA ALA A 425 2.36 -25.48 -12.24
C ALA A 425 0.98 -25.13 -12.81
N ILE A 426 0.08 -24.51 -12.02
CA ILE A 426 -1.19 -23.97 -12.52
C ILE A 426 -0.93 -22.79 -13.48
N ALA A 427 -0.03 -21.87 -13.12
CA ALA A 427 0.35 -20.74 -13.98
C ALA A 427 0.96 -21.21 -15.31
N PHE A 428 1.99 -22.07 -15.26
CA PHE A 428 2.61 -22.66 -16.45
C PHE A 428 1.60 -23.45 -17.28
N SER A 429 0.78 -24.31 -16.67
CA SER A 429 -0.24 -25.07 -17.39
C SER A 429 -1.25 -24.17 -18.09
N LYS A 430 -1.61 -22.99 -17.53
CA LYS A 430 -2.56 -22.07 -18.16
C LYS A 430 -1.92 -21.24 -19.27
N THR A 431 -0.65 -20.85 -19.13
CA THR A 431 0.13 -20.26 -20.23
C THR A 431 0.21 -21.22 -21.42
N PHE A 432 0.57 -22.49 -21.18
CA PHE A 432 0.60 -23.51 -22.23
C PHE A 432 -0.79 -23.74 -22.85
N GLU A 433 -1.87 -23.79 -22.06
CA GLU A 433 -3.25 -23.93 -22.57
C GLU A 433 -3.70 -22.74 -23.45
N ILE A 434 -3.09 -21.56 -23.30
CA ILE A 434 -3.39 -20.37 -24.10
C ILE A 434 -2.58 -20.33 -25.40
N TYR A 435 -1.26 -20.55 -25.32
CA TYR A 435 -0.33 -20.37 -26.44
C TYR A 435 -0.02 -21.64 -27.23
N LEU A 436 -0.12 -22.83 -26.64
CA LEU A 436 0.14 -24.11 -27.30
C LEU A 436 -1.18 -24.76 -27.76
N LYS A 437 -1.82 -24.10 -28.72
CA LYS A 437 -2.97 -24.66 -29.47
C LYS A 437 -2.55 -24.89 -30.91
N ASP A 438 -2.66 -26.12 -31.38
CA ASP A 438 -2.50 -26.42 -32.79
C ASP A 438 -3.66 -25.81 -33.59
N ASP A 439 -3.35 -25.13 -34.71
CA ASP A 439 -4.32 -24.60 -35.67
C ASP A 439 -4.97 -25.73 -36.51
N SER A 440 -5.62 -26.66 -35.81
CA SER A 440 -6.58 -27.58 -36.43
C SER A 440 -7.75 -26.77 -37.02
N PRO A 441 -8.07 -26.93 -38.32
CA PRO A 441 -9.09 -26.12 -38.97
C PRO A 441 -10.48 -26.41 -38.39
N LYS A 442 -11.23 -25.36 -38.08
CA LYS A 442 -12.60 -25.44 -37.54
C LYS A 442 -13.55 -26.12 -38.53
N SER A 443 -13.74 -27.42 -38.36
CA SER A 443 -14.73 -28.25 -39.06
C SER A 443 -15.81 -28.72 -38.09
N SER A 444 -17.06 -28.73 -38.56
CA SER A 444 -18.22 -29.45 -37.98
C SER A 444 -18.38 -29.47 -36.44
N SER A 445 -18.42 -28.31 -35.79
CA SER A 445 -18.90 -28.17 -34.38
C SER A 445 -20.29 -27.50 -34.30
N LYS A 446 -21.20 -27.91 -35.18
CA LYS A 446 -22.63 -27.50 -35.17
C LYS A 446 -23.63 -28.65 -35.25
N GLU A 447 -23.23 -29.80 -35.80
CA GLU A 447 -24.14 -30.94 -35.99
C GLU A 447 -24.30 -31.80 -34.72
N GLU A 448 -23.23 -32.00 -33.94
CA GLU A 448 -23.30 -32.74 -32.66
C GLU A 448 -24.26 -32.14 -31.60
N GLU A 449 -24.57 -30.84 -31.68
CA GLU A 449 -25.53 -30.21 -30.77
C GLU A 449 -27.00 -30.48 -31.14
N GLU A 450 -27.29 -31.03 -32.32
CA GLU A 450 -28.67 -31.36 -32.73
C GLU A 450 -28.97 -32.85 -32.47
N GLU A 451 -28.06 -33.77 -32.77
CA GLU A 451 -28.23 -35.21 -32.45
C GLU A 451 -28.44 -35.45 -30.95
N LYS A 452 -27.65 -34.79 -30.08
CA LYS A 452 -27.78 -34.92 -28.61
C LYS A 452 -29.08 -34.35 -28.04
N LYS A 453 -29.86 -33.59 -28.84
CA LYS A 453 -31.24 -33.14 -28.51
C LYS A 453 -32.31 -34.13 -29.02
N GLN A 454 -31.96 -35.00 -29.96
CA GLN A 454 -32.84 -36.03 -30.52
C GLN A 454 -32.94 -37.23 -29.55
N ASP A 455 -31.81 -37.79 -29.11
CA ASP A 455 -31.77 -39.00 -28.25
C ASP A 455 -32.41 -38.79 -26.88
N ASN A 456 -32.17 -37.64 -26.23
CA ASN A 456 -32.74 -37.28 -24.92
C ASN A 456 -34.28 -37.18 -24.91
N LYS A 457 -34.94 -37.37 -26.06
CA LYS A 457 -36.38 -37.27 -26.23
C LYS A 457 -37.11 -38.61 -26.20
N ASN A 458 -36.41 -39.73 -26.44
CA ASN A 458 -37.00 -41.07 -26.51
C ASN A 458 -37.03 -41.78 -25.14
N ASP A 459 -36.04 -41.52 -24.29
CA ASP A 459 -35.74 -42.29 -23.07
C ASP A 459 -36.67 -41.99 -21.85
N ARG A 460 -37.84 -41.37 -22.08
CA ARG A 460 -38.84 -41.04 -21.04
C ARG A 460 -40.30 -41.18 -21.50
N LEU A 461 -40.62 -42.34 -22.07
CA LEU A 461 -41.99 -42.89 -22.06
C LEU A 461 -42.05 -43.97 -20.97
N TYR A 462 -43.13 -44.03 -20.18
CA TYR A 462 -43.30 -44.87 -18.97
C TYR A 462 -42.30 -44.51 -17.84
N ASP A 463 -42.61 -43.74 -16.79
CA ASP A 463 -43.78 -43.87 -15.90
C ASP A 463 -44.13 -42.59 -15.11
N LYS A 464 -45.44 -42.45 -14.80
CA LYS A 464 -46.09 -41.59 -13.79
C LYS A 464 -47.47 -42.22 -13.49
N PRO A 465 -47.99 -42.24 -12.25
CA PRO A 465 -48.41 -41.05 -11.44
C PRO A 465 -47.36 -40.60 -10.40
N GLN A 466 -47.54 -39.66 -9.44
CA GLN A 466 -48.38 -38.45 -9.20
C GLN A 466 -47.70 -37.67 -8.03
N ASP A 467 -47.96 -36.40 -7.69
CA ASP A 467 -48.75 -35.32 -8.30
C ASP A 467 -47.80 -34.30 -9.01
N ASP A 468 -47.66 -32.97 -8.82
CA ASP A 468 -48.32 -31.84 -8.09
C ASP A 468 -48.40 -31.89 -6.52
N VAL A 469 -48.96 -30.95 -5.74
CA VAL A 469 -49.57 -29.62 -6.04
C VAL A 469 -48.59 -28.45 -5.82
N PHE A 470 -48.86 -27.32 -6.49
CA PHE A 470 -48.32 -25.97 -6.31
C PHE A 470 -46.97 -25.60 -6.98
N LYS A 471 -47.09 -25.23 -8.25
CA LYS A 471 -46.26 -24.18 -8.86
C LYS A 471 -46.44 -22.85 -8.11
N ILE A 472 -45.35 -22.20 -7.71
CA ILE A 472 -45.30 -20.75 -7.45
C ILE A 472 -44.22 -20.13 -8.34
N LYS A 473 -44.56 -19.00 -8.99
CA LYS A 473 -43.71 -18.31 -9.98
C LYS A 473 -42.44 -17.74 -9.34
N SER A 474 -41.34 -17.74 -10.08
CA SER A 474 -40.05 -17.18 -9.64
C SER A 474 -40.12 -15.66 -9.41
N PRO A 475 -39.77 -15.12 -8.22
CA PRO A 475 -39.83 -13.69 -7.92
C PRO A 475 -38.66 -12.87 -8.52
N ALA A 476 -37.91 -13.44 -9.47
CA ALA A 476 -36.70 -12.82 -10.04
C ALA A 476 -36.99 -11.64 -11.00
N ALA A 477 -38.18 -11.58 -11.62
CA ALA A 477 -38.53 -10.57 -12.62
C ALA A 477 -39.19 -9.30 -12.04
N ALA A 478 -39.57 -9.29 -10.76
CA ALA A 478 -40.26 -8.16 -10.12
C ALA A 478 -39.31 -7.21 -9.37
N LEU A 479 -38.15 -7.71 -8.91
CA LEU A 479 -37.21 -6.95 -8.08
C LEU A 479 -36.27 -6.02 -8.87
N SER A 480 -36.12 -6.21 -10.19
CA SER A 480 -35.28 -5.38 -11.07
C SER A 480 -35.85 -3.98 -11.36
N LYS A 481 -37.07 -3.66 -10.89
CA LYS A 481 -37.72 -2.35 -11.08
C LYS A 481 -37.70 -1.43 -9.85
N ILE A 482 -37.14 -1.86 -8.71
CA ILE A 482 -37.27 -1.15 -7.42
C ILE A 482 -35.91 -0.68 -6.84
N LEU A 483 -34.78 -1.16 -7.36
CA LEU A 483 -33.43 -0.74 -6.94
C LEU A 483 -32.53 -0.48 -8.15
N PRO A 484 -32.05 0.76 -8.37
CA PRO A 484 -31.17 1.11 -9.50
C PRO A 484 -29.70 0.74 -9.25
N VAL A 485 -29.43 -0.49 -8.80
CA VAL A 485 -28.06 -1.01 -8.66
C VAL A 485 -27.65 -1.63 -10.00
N ARG A 486 -27.25 -0.76 -10.94
CA ARG A 486 -26.70 -1.17 -12.23
C ARG A 486 -25.29 -1.74 -12.01
N VAL A 487 -25.17 -3.05 -11.91
CA VAL A 487 -23.86 -3.73 -11.87
C VAL A 487 -23.21 -3.59 -13.24
N GLN A 488 -22.47 -2.50 -13.44
CA GLN A 488 -21.50 -2.41 -14.52
C GLN A 488 -20.31 -3.29 -14.17
N HIS A 489 -19.89 -4.14 -15.11
CA HIS A 489 -18.58 -4.77 -15.05
C HIS A 489 -17.53 -3.67 -15.22
N VAL A 490 -17.02 -3.12 -14.12
CA VAL A 490 -15.79 -2.32 -14.14
C VAL A 490 -14.64 -3.31 -14.26
N GLN A 491 -14.29 -3.62 -15.51
CA GLN A 491 -13.03 -4.23 -15.83
C GLN A 491 -11.95 -3.21 -15.46
N CYS A 492 -11.14 -3.50 -14.44
CA CYS A 492 -10.01 -2.67 -14.07
C CYS A 492 -8.88 -2.88 -15.09
N ASP A 493 -9.10 -2.37 -16.29
CA ASP A 493 -8.07 -2.10 -17.27
C ASP A 493 -7.07 -1.14 -16.61
N MET A 494 -5.91 -1.63 -16.16
CA MET A 494 -4.72 -0.79 -16.09
C MET A 494 -4.25 -0.47 -17.52
N LYS A 495 -5.07 0.30 -18.24
CA LYS A 495 -4.57 1.17 -19.28
C LYS A 495 -3.60 2.11 -18.58
N SER A 496 -2.32 1.97 -18.92
CA SER A 496 -1.36 3.04 -18.72
C SER A 496 -1.86 4.27 -19.49
N LYS A 497 -2.65 5.12 -18.83
CA LYS A 497 -2.97 6.45 -19.35
C LYS A 497 -1.63 7.08 -19.69
N LYS A 498 -1.38 7.34 -20.97
CA LYS A 498 -0.22 8.13 -21.36
C LYS A 498 -0.30 9.45 -20.61
N ILE A 499 0.83 9.91 -20.12
CA ILE A 499 0.92 11.23 -19.51
C ILE A 499 0.70 12.23 -20.65
N GLU A 500 -0.49 12.83 -20.70
CA GLU A 500 -0.78 13.87 -21.69
C GLU A 500 -0.05 15.15 -21.28
N LEU A 501 1.16 15.28 -21.84
CA LEU A 501 1.90 16.53 -21.92
C LEU A 501 1.05 17.61 -22.62
N LEU A 502 1.48 18.87 -22.52
CA LEU A 502 0.63 20.03 -22.76
C LEU A 502 -0.04 20.01 -24.16
N LYS A 503 -1.36 19.79 -24.18
CA LYS A 503 -2.15 19.66 -25.40
C LYS A 503 -2.01 20.92 -26.26
N ARG A 504 -1.71 20.72 -27.55
CA ARG A 504 -1.69 21.78 -28.57
C ARG A 504 -2.99 22.57 -28.59
N SER A 505 -2.88 23.86 -28.93
CA SER A 505 -4.02 24.77 -29.06
C SER A 505 -4.92 24.40 -30.24
N GLU A 506 -6.17 24.85 -30.20
CA GLU A 506 -7.10 24.69 -31.32
C GLU A 506 -6.82 25.76 -32.39
N HIS A 507 -6.84 25.35 -33.67
CA HIS A 507 -6.39 26.18 -34.79
C HIS A 507 -7.13 27.53 -34.88
N GLU A 508 -8.42 27.56 -34.57
CA GLU A 508 -9.24 28.78 -34.67
C GLU A 508 -8.75 29.85 -33.68
N GLN A 509 -8.48 29.47 -32.42
CA GLN A 509 -7.96 30.38 -31.39
C GLN A 509 -6.56 30.89 -31.74
N LEU A 510 -5.67 30.03 -32.24
CA LEU A 510 -4.35 30.46 -32.72
C LEU A 510 -4.47 31.44 -33.90
N ARG A 511 -5.47 31.29 -34.77
CA ARG A 511 -5.67 32.15 -35.93
C ARG A 511 -6.24 33.51 -35.57
N GLU A 512 -7.14 33.58 -34.59
CA GLU A 512 -7.62 34.84 -34.02
C GLU A 512 -6.46 35.62 -33.35
N ILE A 513 -5.62 34.94 -32.56
CA ILE A 513 -4.44 35.53 -31.93
C ILE A 513 -3.42 35.98 -32.99
N PHE A 514 -3.20 35.20 -34.04
CA PHE A 514 -2.31 35.59 -35.14
C PHE A 514 -2.81 36.88 -35.83
N ALA A 515 -4.10 36.93 -36.20
CA ALA A 515 -4.71 38.09 -36.84
C ALA A 515 -4.76 39.35 -35.94
N LYS A 516 -4.72 39.18 -34.61
CA LYS A 516 -4.65 40.27 -33.62
C LYS A 516 -3.28 40.96 -33.56
N TYR A 517 -2.20 40.23 -33.87
CA TYR A 517 -0.81 40.71 -33.73
C TYR A 517 -0.06 40.90 -35.07
N ALA A 518 -0.57 40.34 -36.18
CA ALA A 518 -0.02 40.55 -37.52
C ALA A 518 -0.17 42.02 -37.98
N SER A 519 0.93 42.65 -38.39
CA SER A 519 0.93 44.04 -38.90
C SER A 519 1.03 44.16 -40.42
N GLY A 520 1.47 43.10 -41.10
CA GLY A 520 1.70 43.06 -42.54
C GLY A 520 0.55 42.44 -43.34
N THR A 521 0.47 42.78 -44.63
CA THR A 521 -0.39 42.08 -45.60
C THR A 521 0.34 41.99 -46.94
N THR A 522 0.43 40.79 -47.50
CA THR A 522 1.10 40.52 -48.79
C THR A 522 0.27 41.01 -49.98
N SER A 523 0.88 41.06 -51.17
CA SER A 523 0.15 41.33 -52.42
C SER A 523 -0.88 40.27 -52.81
N SER A 524 -0.85 39.08 -52.17
CA SER A 524 -1.90 38.04 -52.27
C SER A 524 -3.08 38.26 -51.31
N GLY A 525 -2.98 39.23 -50.38
CA GLY A 525 -4.01 39.51 -49.38
C GLY A 525 -3.86 38.69 -48.09
N GLU A 526 -2.73 38.02 -47.87
CA GLU A 526 -2.48 37.19 -46.69
C GLU A 526 -1.77 38.00 -45.60
N GLN A 527 -2.18 37.81 -44.35
CA GLN A 527 -1.59 38.51 -43.20
C GLN A 527 -0.28 37.87 -42.75
N PHE A 528 0.69 38.69 -42.34
CA PHE A 528 1.97 38.24 -41.80
C PHE A 528 2.41 39.03 -40.57
N MET A 529 3.20 38.38 -39.70
CA MET A 529 3.92 39.04 -38.62
C MET A 529 5.32 39.44 -39.06
N THR A 530 5.80 40.58 -38.59
CA THR A 530 7.23 40.92 -38.63
C THR A 530 7.95 40.35 -37.40
N TYR A 531 9.28 40.30 -37.41
CA TYR A 531 10.07 39.87 -36.24
C TYR A 531 9.78 40.70 -34.97
N SER A 532 9.50 42.00 -35.11
CA SER A 532 9.12 42.86 -33.97
C SER A 532 7.72 42.56 -33.43
N ASP A 533 6.76 42.18 -34.30
CA ASP A 533 5.44 41.74 -33.88
C ASP A 533 5.54 40.47 -33.01
N LEU A 534 6.33 39.48 -33.44
CA LEU A 534 6.48 38.23 -32.68
C LEU A 534 7.33 38.44 -31.42
N ILE A 535 8.57 38.90 -31.55
CA ILE A 535 9.55 38.85 -30.46
C ILE A 535 9.32 39.95 -29.40
N GLN A 536 8.92 41.15 -29.81
CA GLN A 536 8.73 42.30 -28.90
C GLN A 536 7.26 42.45 -28.47
N LYS A 537 6.29 42.43 -29.40
CA LYS A 537 4.87 42.68 -29.05
C LYS A 537 4.16 41.46 -28.48
N TYR A 538 4.31 40.29 -29.10
CA TYR A 538 3.63 39.06 -28.69
C TYR A 538 4.38 38.33 -27.56
N LEU A 539 5.64 37.95 -27.77
CA LEU A 539 6.43 37.14 -26.81
C LEU A 539 7.10 37.96 -25.70
N GLN A 540 7.35 39.26 -25.93
CA GLN A 540 7.94 40.19 -24.95
C GLN A 540 9.31 39.73 -24.41
N LEU A 541 10.18 39.28 -25.33
CA LEU A 541 11.54 38.79 -25.03
C LEU A 541 12.61 39.88 -25.06
N LEU A 542 12.36 40.97 -25.81
CA LEU A 542 13.22 42.14 -25.95
C LEU A 542 12.38 43.41 -25.72
N ASP A 543 13.00 44.48 -25.20
CA ASP A 543 12.35 45.80 -25.10
C ASP A 543 12.08 46.36 -26.51
N ILE A 544 11.06 47.20 -26.63
CA ILE A 544 10.68 47.93 -27.84
C ILE A 544 11.65 49.11 -28.08
N ASN A 545 12.20 49.71 -27.02
CA ASN A 545 12.95 50.96 -27.11
C ASN A 545 14.48 50.81 -27.09
N ASN A 546 15.00 49.73 -26.48
CA ASN A 546 16.44 49.45 -26.42
C ASN A 546 16.67 47.94 -26.60
N TYR A 547 17.12 47.54 -27.78
CA TYR A 547 17.41 46.15 -28.11
C TYR A 547 18.58 46.06 -29.10
N ASP A 548 19.20 44.89 -29.18
CA ASP A 548 20.21 44.55 -30.18
C ASP A 548 19.55 44.01 -31.45
N GLU A 549 19.84 44.63 -32.59
CA GLU A 549 19.20 44.32 -33.88
C GLU A 549 19.57 42.92 -34.39
N TYR A 550 20.82 42.48 -34.17
CA TYR A 550 21.26 41.13 -34.51
C TYR A 550 20.47 40.09 -33.71
N THR A 551 20.31 40.29 -32.40
CA THR A 551 19.54 39.40 -31.50
C THR A 551 18.06 39.35 -31.86
N LEU A 552 17.44 40.49 -32.23
CA LEU A 552 16.06 40.51 -32.74
C LEU A 552 15.94 39.71 -34.04
N SER A 553 16.85 39.91 -35.01
CA SER A 553 16.82 39.17 -36.27
C SER A 553 17.05 37.67 -36.06
N LEU A 554 17.97 37.28 -35.17
CA LEU A 554 18.31 35.89 -34.90
C LEU A 554 17.11 35.13 -34.30
N PHE A 555 16.45 35.69 -33.28
CA PHE A 555 15.23 35.10 -32.70
C PHE A 555 14.02 35.10 -33.66
N GLY A 556 13.85 36.14 -34.47
CA GLY A 556 12.81 36.14 -35.51
C GLY A 556 13.05 35.05 -36.57
N SER A 557 14.30 34.91 -36.98
CA SER A 557 14.75 33.96 -38.00
C SER A 557 14.82 32.49 -37.51
N SER A 558 14.60 32.22 -36.22
CA SER A 558 14.37 30.84 -35.76
C SER A 558 12.93 30.37 -36.03
N VAL A 559 12.04 31.29 -36.41
CA VAL A 559 10.61 31.04 -36.70
C VAL A 559 10.30 31.14 -38.20
N ASP A 560 10.88 32.12 -38.89
CA ASP A 560 10.83 32.23 -40.35
C ASP A 560 11.71 31.14 -40.99
N THR A 561 11.04 30.12 -41.54
CA THR A 561 11.61 29.01 -42.29
C THR A 561 11.72 29.31 -43.78
N SER A 562 10.88 30.22 -44.30
CA SER A 562 10.95 30.76 -45.66
C SER A 562 12.19 31.64 -45.92
N ARG A 563 12.77 32.23 -44.88
CA ARG A 563 13.86 33.22 -44.90
C ARG A 563 13.50 34.50 -45.67
N ASP A 564 12.22 34.88 -45.72
CA ASP A 564 11.75 36.09 -46.39
C ASP A 564 11.58 37.30 -45.44
N ASN A 565 11.82 37.12 -44.14
CA ASN A 565 11.65 38.06 -43.03
C ASN A 565 10.19 38.40 -42.67
N MET A 566 9.25 37.58 -43.12
CA MET A 566 7.87 37.56 -42.70
C MET A 566 7.60 36.23 -41.97
N ILE A 567 6.66 36.23 -41.02
CA ILE A 567 6.25 35.01 -40.34
C ILE A 567 4.81 34.71 -40.74
N SER A 568 4.62 33.60 -41.44
CA SER A 568 3.31 33.11 -41.86
C SER A 568 2.52 32.51 -40.70
N TYR A 569 1.19 32.39 -40.85
CA TYR A 569 0.36 31.66 -39.88
C TYR A 569 0.79 30.19 -39.77
N THR A 570 1.24 29.59 -40.87
CA THR A 570 1.78 28.22 -40.91
C THR A 570 3.02 28.04 -40.04
N GLU A 571 3.93 29.02 -40.03
CA GLU A 571 5.15 28.97 -39.22
C GLU A 571 4.90 29.30 -37.76
N PHE A 572 4.02 30.27 -37.48
CA PHE A 572 3.50 30.51 -36.14
C PHE A 572 2.88 29.22 -35.54
N GLN A 573 2.10 28.49 -36.34
CA GLN A 573 1.49 27.23 -35.92
C GLN A 573 2.49 26.04 -35.88
N ALA A 574 3.61 26.11 -36.62
CA ALA A 574 4.71 25.14 -36.53
C ALA A 574 5.57 25.38 -35.28
N PHE A 575 5.82 26.64 -34.93
CA PHE A 575 6.56 27.03 -33.74
C PHE A 575 5.81 26.69 -32.45
N GLU A 576 4.47 26.84 -32.43
CA GLU A 576 3.63 26.30 -31.34
C GLU A 576 3.81 24.79 -31.15
N ALA A 577 4.01 24.04 -32.24
CA ALA A 577 4.26 22.61 -32.18
C ALA A 577 5.67 22.31 -31.63
N LEU A 578 6.69 23.05 -32.07
CA LEU A 578 8.07 22.92 -31.62
C LEU A 578 8.20 23.18 -30.12
N LEU A 579 7.54 24.23 -29.61
CA LEU A 579 7.51 24.54 -28.17
C LEU A 579 6.79 23.47 -27.31
N CYS A 580 6.06 22.54 -27.93
CA CYS A 580 5.48 21.38 -27.23
C CYS A 580 6.41 20.14 -27.21
N LEU A 581 7.53 20.14 -27.94
CA LEU A 581 8.46 19.00 -28.01
C LEU A 581 9.26 18.83 -26.70
N PRO A 582 9.64 17.60 -26.30
CA PRO A 582 10.44 17.36 -25.10
C PRO A 582 11.86 17.91 -25.22
N ASP A 583 12.38 18.04 -26.45
CA ASP A 583 13.69 18.55 -26.83
C ASP A 583 13.64 19.98 -27.40
N ALA A 584 12.54 20.73 -27.19
CA ALA A 584 12.29 22.06 -27.75
C ALA A 584 13.47 23.05 -27.61
N MET A 585 14.23 23.01 -26.51
CA MET A 585 15.41 23.88 -26.32
C MET A 585 16.55 23.56 -27.30
N TYR A 586 16.77 22.27 -27.60
CA TYR A 586 17.76 21.83 -28.57
C TYR A 586 17.30 22.13 -30.00
N ALA A 587 16.03 21.90 -30.30
CA ALA A 587 15.44 22.21 -31.61
C ALA A 587 15.50 23.72 -31.91
N LEU A 588 15.16 24.57 -30.94
CA LEU A 588 15.24 26.02 -31.04
C LEU A 588 16.70 26.50 -31.23
N ALA A 589 17.64 25.96 -30.46
CA ALA A 589 19.06 26.23 -30.64
C ALA A 589 19.53 25.83 -32.05
N PHE A 590 19.12 24.66 -32.55
CA PHE A 590 19.49 24.23 -33.90
C PHE A 590 18.95 25.17 -35.00
N GLN A 591 17.71 25.65 -34.88
CA GLN A 591 17.13 26.63 -35.82
C GLN A 591 17.84 27.99 -35.80
N ILE A 592 18.37 28.39 -34.64
CA ILE A 592 19.20 29.58 -34.49
C ILE A 592 20.55 29.40 -35.20
N PHE A 593 21.14 28.20 -35.15
CA PHE A 593 22.44 27.91 -35.76
C PHE A 593 22.40 27.57 -37.26
N ASP A 594 21.35 26.91 -37.76
CA ASP A 594 21.13 26.67 -39.21
C ASP A 594 20.61 27.95 -39.89
N ARG A 595 21.46 28.97 -39.99
CA ARG A 595 21.13 30.29 -40.56
C ARG A 595 20.58 30.20 -41.99
N ASN A 596 20.96 29.17 -42.74
CA ASN A 596 20.52 28.93 -44.11
C ASN A 596 19.22 28.10 -44.22
N GLY A 597 18.69 27.53 -43.12
CA GLY A 597 17.52 26.65 -43.14
C GLY A 597 17.72 25.36 -43.95
N ASN A 598 18.97 24.89 -44.06
CA ASN A 598 19.38 23.81 -44.96
C ASN A 598 19.35 22.40 -44.32
N GLY A 599 19.07 22.31 -43.01
CA GLY A 599 19.04 21.08 -42.22
C GLY A 599 20.38 20.69 -41.60
N TYR A 600 21.43 21.52 -41.72
CA TYR A 600 22.78 21.24 -41.25
C TYR A 600 23.53 22.53 -40.89
N ILE A 601 24.42 22.47 -39.91
CA ILE A 601 25.24 23.62 -39.46
C ILE A 601 26.67 23.47 -40.00
N THR A 602 27.23 24.56 -40.54
CA THR A 602 28.64 24.66 -40.95
C THR A 602 29.53 25.23 -39.85
N GLY A 603 30.86 25.03 -39.95
CA GLY A 603 31.81 25.57 -38.98
C GLY A 603 31.81 27.09 -38.89
N ASP A 604 31.50 27.77 -39.99
CA ASP A 604 31.44 29.24 -40.06
C ASP A 604 30.14 29.78 -39.44
N GLU A 605 28.98 29.15 -39.66
CA GLU A 605 27.73 29.50 -38.97
C GLU A 605 27.84 29.32 -37.45
N PHE A 606 28.48 28.22 -37.01
CA PHE A 606 28.75 27.99 -35.59
C PHE A 606 29.69 29.05 -35.00
N GLN A 607 30.75 29.40 -35.75
CA GLN A 607 31.71 30.41 -35.31
C GLN A 607 31.11 31.83 -35.28
N ASP A 608 30.25 32.22 -36.23
CA ASP A 608 29.58 33.52 -36.27
C ASP A 608 28.73 33.76 -35.01
N ILE A 609 27.82 32.83 -34.71
CA ILE A 609 26.85 32.99 -33.61
C ILE A 609 27.54 32.96 -32.24
N ILE A 610 28.51 32.05 -32.03
CA ILE A 610 29.28 32.04 -30.78
C ILE A 610 30.05 33.36 -30.61
N ASN A 611 30.60 33.96 -31.68
CA ASN A 611 31.27 35.27 -31.60
C ASN A 611 30.33 36.42 -31.20
N HIS A 612 29.03 36.30 -31.46
CA HIS A 612 28.03 37.30 -31.06
C HIS A 612 27.53 37.15 -29.61
N THR A 613 27.74 36.02 -28.94
CA THR A 613 27.38 35.83 -27.52
C THR A 613 28.09 36.81 -26.58
N THR A 614 27.46 37.16 -25.46
CA THR A 614 28.12 37.94 -24.38
C THR A 614 29.28 37.15 -23.77
N LEU A 615 29.11 35.84 -23.62
CA LEU A 615 30.09 34.91 -23.05
C LEU A 615 31.44 34.96 -23.77
N ASN A 616 31.43 34.84 -25.11
CA ASN A 616 32.66 34.88 -25.91
C ASN A 616 33.28 36.28 -25.99
N ARG A 617 32.49 37.35 -25.80
CA ARG A 617 33.01 38.73 -25.72
C ARG A 617 33.79 38.99 -24.43
N GLU A 618 33.47 38.30 -23.34
CA GLU A 618 34.24 38.38 -22.07
C GLU A 618 35.39 37.36 -22.04
N ILE A 619 35.12 36.10 -22.41
CA ILE A 619 36.09 35.02 -22.43
C ILE A 619 36.12 34.41 -23.84
N PRO A 620 36.92 34.95 -24.78
CA PRO A 620 37.00 34.44 -26.14
C PRO A 620 37.52 32.99 -26.23
N PHE A 621 36.83 32.20 -27.04
CA PHE A 621 37.11 30.81 -27.39
C PHE A 621 38.04 30.72 -28.62
N ASP A 622 38.95 29.73 -28.63
CA ASP A 622 39.81 29.43 -29.78
C ASP A 622 39.16 28.41 -30.71
N PHE A 623 38.68 28.89 -31.87
CA PHE A 623 38.08 28.07 -32.93
C PHE A 623 39.10 27.27 -33.78
N ASN A 624 40.39 27.32 -33.45
CA ASN A 624 41.44 26.51 -34.07
C ASN A 624 41.92 25.35 -33.16
N CYS A 625 41.22 25.10 -32.06
CA CYS A 625 41.40 23.92 -31.21
C CYS A 625 41.02 22.60 -31.92
N ASP A 626 41.44 21.46 -31.36
CA ASP A 626 41.18 20.15 -31.96
C ASP A 626 39.72 19.70 -31.80
N PHE A 627 38.99 20.19 -30.80
CA PHE A 627 37.54 20.00 -30.64
C PHE A 627 36.77 20.41 -31.91
N ILE A 628 36.98 21.64 -32.41
CA ILE A 628 36.32 22.11 -33.64
C ILE A 628 36.70 21.24 -34.84
N LYS A 629 37.94 20.76 -34.92
CA LYS A 629 38.41 19.88 -36.02
C LYS A 629 37.82 18.48 -35.98
N LEU A 630 37.44 17.98 -34.80
CA LEU A 630 36.78 16.68 -34.64
C LEU A 630 35.32 16.72 -35.11
N HIS A 631 34.60 17.82 -34.83
CA HIS A 631 33.21 17.99 -35.28
C HIS A 631 33.12 18.44 -36.74
N PHE A 632 33.84 19.50 -37.14
CA PHE A 632 33.73 20.13 -38.47
C PHE A 632 34.81 19.73 -39.48
N GLY A 633 35.72 18.82 -39.12
CA GLY A 633 36.85 18.42 -39.99
C GLY A 633 38.02 19.41 -39.92
N LYS A 634 39.16 19.01 -40.49
CA LYS A 634 40.41 19.81 -40.44
C LYS A 634 40.28 21.16 -41.15
N ASP A 635 39.53 21.17 -42.24
CA ASP A 635 39.34 22.32 -43.13
C ASP A 635 37.96 22.99 -42.92
N LYS A 636 37.25 22.65 -41.83
CA LYS A 636 35.88 23.10 -41.46
C LYS A 636 34.78 22.77 -42.49
N ASP A 637 35.03 21.82 -43.37
CA ASP A 637 34.20 21.43 -44.51
C ASP A 637 33.05 20.48 -44.16
N ARG A 638 33.16 19.71 -43.06
CA ARG A 638 32.10 18.80 -42.61
C ARG A 638 30.94 19.57 -41.99
N LYS A 639 29.74 19.29 -42.48
CA LYS A 639 28.47 19.78 -41.92
C LYS A 639 28.00 18.90 -40.75
N VAL A 640 27.32 19.53 -39.80
CA VAL A 640 26.81 18.90 -38.56
C VAL A 640 25.28 18.79 -38.61
N THR A 641 24.75 17.58 -38.43
CA THR A 641 23.30 17.31 -38.35
C THR A 641 22.70 17.71 -36.99
N TYR A 642 21.37 17.79 -36.87
CA TYR A 642 20.69 18.03 -35.59
C TYR A 642 21.17 17.10 -34.46
N SER A 643 21.25 15.79 -34.72
CA SER A 643 21.71 14.78 -33.76
C SER A 643 23.18 14.90 -33.37
N GLU A 644 24.03 15.46 -34.23
CA GLU A 644 25.44 15.75 -33.89
C GLU A 644 25.57 17.11 -33.17
N PHE A 645 24.69 18.06 -33.49
CA PHE A 645 24.65 19.38 -32.86
C PHE A 645 24.26 19.30 -31.37
N THR A 646 23.30 18.45 -30.99
CA THR A 646 22.89 18.30 -29.58
C THR A 646 24.04 17.81 -28.68
N GLN A 647 25.00 17.06 -29.24
CA GLN A 647 26.23 16.67 -28.57
C GLN A 647 27.29 17.79 -28.65
N LEU A 648 27.52 18.38 -29.83
CA LEU A 648 28.45 19.50 -30.02
C LEU A 648 28.19 20.66 -29.05
N ILE A 649 26.93 21.07 -28.86
CA ILE A 649 26.58 22.22 -28.02
C ILE A 649 26.74 21.91 -26.51
N HIS A 650 26.65 20.64 -26.12
CA HIS A 650 26.96 20.18 -24.77
C HIS A 650 28.48 20.25 -24.53
N ASP A 651 29.26 19.60 -25.39
CA ASP A 651 30.69 19.40 -25.20
C ASP A 651 31.50 20.71 -25.42
N PHE A 652 31.01 21.60 -26.27
CA PHE A 652 31.52 22.97 -26.43
C PHE A 652 31.61 23.71 -25.09
N HIS A 653 30.62 23.52 -24.21
CA HIS A 653 30.53 24.22 -22.94
C HIS A 653 31.45 23.64 -21.84
N GLU A 654 32.01 22.45 -22.05
CA GLU A 654 33.11 21.89 -21.26
C GLU A 654 34.47 22.35 -21.80
N GLU A 655 34.67 22.30 -23.12
CA GLU A 655 35.91 22.79 -23.77
C GLU A 655 36.12 24.30 -23.58
N HIS A 656 35.06 25.12 -23.62
CA HIS A 656 35.17 26.55 -23.35
C HIS A 656 35.63 26.82 -21.90
N ALA A 657 35.15 26.04 -20.94
CA ALA A 657 35.60 26.10 -19.55
C ALA A 657 37.05 25.61 -19.36
N LEU A 658 37.48 24.59 -20.12
CA LEU A 658 38.87 24.11 -20.13
C LEU A 658 39.83 25.15 -20.74
N GLN A 659 39.47 25.77 -21.87
CA GLN A 659 40.25 26.84 -22.47
C GLN A 659 40.35 28.07 -21.54
N ALA A 660 39.23 28.44 -20.89
CA ALA A 660 39.23 29.52 -19.92
C ALA A 660 40.13 29.22 -18.71
N PHE A 661 40.06 28.02 -18.13
CA PHE A 661 40.95 27.63 -17.03
C PHE A 661 42.43 27.76 -17.43
N ARG A 662 42.81 27.24 -18.62
CA ARG A 662 44.17 27.36 -19.17
C ARG A 662 44.62 28.83 -19.35
N LYS A 663 43.70 29.73 -19.72
CA LYS A 663 43.97 31.17 -19.88
C LYS A 663 44.25 31.88 -18.54
N PHE A 664 43.67 31.41 -17.43
CA PHE A 664 43.91 31.95 -16.10
C PHE A 664 45.10 31.29 -15.37
N ASP A 665 45.43 30.02 -15.66
CA ASP A 665 46.67 29.37 -15.21
C ASP A 665 47.91 29.87 -16.00
N LYS A 666 48.24 31.15 -15.80
CA LYS A 666 49.36 31.86 -16.43
C LYS A 666 50.76 31.27 -16.12
N LYS A 667 50.83 30.19 -15.32
CA LYS A 667 52.07 29.50 -14.93
C LYS A 667 52.11 28.05 -15.43
N ASN A 668 51.04 27.52 -16.04
CA ASN A 668 50.88 26.09 -16.36
C ASN A 668 51.12 25.18 -15.14
N THR A 669 50.61 25.60 -13.97
CA THR A 669 50.75 24.89 -12.68
C THR A 669 49.58 23.96 -12.34
N GLY A 670 48.60 23.81 -13.23
CA GLY A 670 47.37 23.07 -13.01
C GLY A 670 46.42 23.73 -12.00
N SER A 671 46.63 25.02 -11.69
CA SER A 671 45.88 25.73 -10.65
C SER A 671 45.75 27.25 -10.90
N ILE A 672 44.60 27.80 -10.47
CA ILE A 672 44.22 29.21 -10.56
C ILE A 672 44.04 29.80 -9.14
N SER A 673 43.90 31.12 -8.95
CA SER A 673 43.57 31.65 -7.62
C SER A 673 42.07 31.47 -7.29
N ALA A 674 41.70 31.53 -6.01
CA ALA A 674 40.30 31.48 -5.59
C ALA A 674 39.43 32.61 -6.21
N LYS A 675 40.02 33.77 -6.55
CA LYS A 675 39.34 34.87 -7.25
C LYS A 675 39.17 34.62 -8.75
N ASP A 676 40.15 33.98 -9.38
CA ASP A 676 40.01 33.57 -10.77
C ASP A 676 38.96 32.44 -10.89
N PHE A 677 38.89 31.55 -9.90
CA PHE A 677 37.84 30.52 -9.79
C PHE A 677 36.45 31.14 -9.62
N GLU A 678 36.29 32.07 -8.68
CA GLU A 678 35.05 32.84 -8.48
C GLU A 678 34.60 33.52 -9.78
N TYR A 679 35.50 34.26 -10.44
CA TYR A 679 35.22 34.91 -11.72
C TYR A 679 34.83 33.91 -12.82
N LEU A 680 35.56 32.81 -12.97
CA LEU A 680 35.22 31.77 -13.96
C LEU A 680 33.86 31.10 -13.68
N MET A 681 33.53 30.81 -12.42
CA MET A 681 32.24 30.23 -12.06
C MET A 681 31.09 31.21 -12.30
N VAL A 682 31.24 32.49 -11.96
CA VAL A 682 30.19 33.50 -12.15
C VAL A 682 30.03 33.89 -13.63
N THR A 683 31.11 34.00 -14.42
CA THR A 683 30.99 34.32 -15.86
C THR A 683 30.59 33.11 -16.71
N LEU A 684 31.12 31.90 -16.45
CA LEU A 684 30.85 30.74 -17.31
C LEU A 684 29.74 29.81 -16.84
N LYS A 685 29.46 29.74 -15.54
CA LYS A 685 28.61 28.70 -14.92
C LYS A 685 27.57 29.29 -13.96
N SER A 686 27.20 30.56 -14.12
CA SER A 686 26.22 31.27 -13.27
C SER A 686 24.91 30.50 -13.07
N PHE A 687 24.41 29.82 -14.11
CA PHE A 687 23.20 29.01 -14.07
C PHE A 687 23.28 27.77 -13.14
N LEU A 688 24.51 27.27 -12.87
CA LEU A 688 24.77 26.20 -11.91
C LEU A 688 24.85 26.68 -10.46
N LEU A 689 24.97 27.99 -10.23
CA LEU A 689 25.09 28.55 -8.90
C LEU A 689 23.69 28.79 -8.30
N SER A 690 23.48 28.36 -7.07
CA SER A 690 22.43 28.94 -6.23
C SER A 690 22.93 30.22 -5.59
N GLU A 691 22.02 31.07 -5.13
CA GLU A 691 22.33 32.31 -4.40
C GLU A 691 23.27 32.03 -3.20
N PHE A 692 23.01 30.95 -2.47
CA PHE A 692 23.88 30.46 -1.39
C PHE A 692 25.27 29.99 -1.88
N VAL A 693 25.35 29.25 -2.99
CA VAL A 693 26.63 28.78 -3.54
C VAL A 693 27.47 29.95 -4.06
N GLN A 694 26.83 30.91 -4.74
CA GLN A 694 27.45 32.11 -5.29
C GLN A 694 28.11 32.96 -4.20
N ASP A 695 27.38 33.27 -3.12
CA ASP A 695 27.90 34.04 -1.97
C ASP A 695 29.07 33.34 -1.24
N ASN A 696 29.27 32.03 -1.45
CA ASN A 696 30.22 31.22 -0.70
C ASN A 696 31.38 30.62 -1.52
N LEU A 697 31.53 30.94 -2.81
CA LEU A 697 32.59 30.38 -3.67
C LEU A 697 34.02 30.52 -3.09
N ILE A 698 34.34 31.69 -2.50
CA ILE A 698 35.62 31.90 -1.80
C ILE A 698 35.66 31.11 -0.47
N THR A 699 34.55 31.09 0.26
CA THR A 699 34.44 30.43 1.58
C THR A 699 34.71 28.93 1.49
N VAL A 700 34.11 28.24 0.49
CA VAL A 700 34.31 26.80 0.27
C VAL A 700 35.76 26.51 -0.07
N THR A 701 36.35 27.24 -1.02
CA THR A 701 37.71 26.98 -1.51
C THR A 701 38.81 27.26 -0.48
N VAL A 702 38.56 28.17 0.47
CA VAL A 702 39.50 28.48 1.56
C VAL A 702 39.29 27.59 2.81
N GLY A 703 38.03 27.26 3.14
CA GLY A 703 37.66 26.56 4.36
C GLY A 703 38.13 25.10 4.45
N GLY A 704 38.27 24.42 3.31
CA GLY A 704 38.66 23.00 3.26
C GLY A 704 40.11 22.67 3.64
N GLY A 705 41.02 23.67 3.68
CA GLY A 705 42.43 23.40 4.03
C GLY A 705 43.47 24.37 3.45
N GLY A 706 43.27 25.69 3.56
CA GLY A 706 44.36 26.67 3.41
C GLY A 706 44.94 26.89 2.00
N HIS A 707 44.45 26.18 0.98
CA HIS A 707 44.88 26.36 -0.41
C HIS A 707 44.29 27.65 -1.00
N ARG A 708 45.12 28.69 -1.15
CA ARG A 708 44.78 29.93 -1.89
C ARG A 708 44.61 29.73 -3.41
N HIS A 709 44.78 28.51 -3.89
CA HIS A 709 44.77 28.12 -5.28
C HIS A 709 43.88 26.90 -5.50
N VAL A 710 43.03 26.97 -6.53
CA VAL A 710 42.10 25.90 -6.91
C VAL A 710 42.72 25.10 -8.05
N SER A 711 42.79 23.77 -7.90
CA SER A 711 43.31 22.88 -8.94
C SER A 711 42.27 22.60 -10.03
N TYR A 712 42.72 22.22 -11.22
CA TYR A 712 41.80 21.83 -12.31
C TYR A 712 40.87 20.67 -11.90
N ALA A 713 41.39 19.69 -11.16
CA ALA A 713 40.59 18.56 -10.67
C ALA A 713 39.49 19.02 -9.68
N TYR A 714 39.77 20.00 -8.82
CA TYR A 714 38.75 20.59 -7.95
C TYR A 714 37.71 21.38 -8.74
N PHE A 715 38.14 22.21 -9.71
CA PHE A 715 37.23 22.96 -10.58
C PHE A 715 36.29 22.03 -11.37
N SER A 716 36.83 20.97 -11.97
CA SER A 716 36.06 19.94 -12.68
C SER A 716 35.08 19.21 -11.76
N ALA A 717 35.52 18.77 -10.57
CA ALA A 717 34.64 18.13 -9.58
C ALA A 717 33.55 19.07 -9.05
N PHE A 718 33.84 20.36 -8.87
CA PHE A 718 32.84 21.35 -8.42
C PHE A 718 31.72 21.54 -9.46
N VAL A 719 32.07 21.62 -10.75
CA VAL A 719 31.09 21.69 -11.85
C VAL A 719 30.34 20.37 -12.00
N SER A 720 31.03 19.22 -11.91
CA SER A 720 30.44 17.88 -11.95
C SER A 720 29.41 17.66 -10.85
N LEU A 721 29.72 18.06 -9.60
CA LEU A 721 28.79 17.98 -8.47
C LEU A 721 27.49 18.72 -8.76
N LEU A 722 27.59 19.98 -9.19
CA LEU A 722 26.43 20.84 -9.43
C LEU A 722 25.56 20.29 -10.57
N ASN A 723 26.17 19.86 -11.68
CA ASN A 723 25.48 19.16 -12.79
C ASN A 723 24.73 17.91 -12.30
N ASN A 724 25.30 17.16 -11.35
CA ASN A 724 24.78 15.88 -10.88
C ASN A 724 23.92 15.96 -9.60
N MET A 725 23.49 17.16 -9.15
CA MET A 725 22.72 17.32 -7.90
C MET A 725 21.40 16.52 -7.86
N GLU A 726 20.76 16.26 -9.01
CA GLU A 726 19.58 15.37 -9.06
C GLU A 726 19.93 13.89 -8.86
N LEU A 727 21.17 13.47 -9.15
CA LEU A 727 21.68 12.14 -8.79
C LEU A 727 22.05 12.10 -7.29
N VAL A 728 22.65 13.16 -6.76
CA VAL A 728 22.91 13.33 -5.31
C VAL A 728 21.61 13.23 -4.49
N LYS A 729 20.52 13.87 -4.93
CA LYS A 729 19.19 13.76 -4.29
C LYS A 729 18.63 12.34 -4.36
N LYS A 730 18.74 11.65 -5.51
CA LYS A 730 18.31 10.25 -5.66
C LYS A 730 19.12 9.32 -4.76
N LEU A 731 20.43 9.56 -4.63
CA LEU A 731 21.32 8.84 -3.73
C LEU A 731 20.84 8.99 -2.28
N TYR A 732 20.70 10.22 -1.80
CA TYR A 732 20.16 10.53 -0.46
C TYR A 732 18.81 9.84 -0.20
N LEU A 733 17.89 9.88 -1.18
CA LEU A 733 16.58 9.25 -1.07
C LEU A 733 16.64 7.71 -1.09
N ALA A 734 17.67 7.10 -1.68
CA ALA A 734 17.92 5.66 -1.55
C ALA A 734 18.36 5.31 -0.11
N ILE A 735 19.34 6.05 0.45
CA ILE A 735 19.85 5.83 1.82
C ILE A 735 18.71 5.95 2.84
N THR A 736 17.95 7.04 2.74
CA THR A 736 16.85 7.38 3.65
C THR A 736 15.54 6.66 3.33
N ARG A 737 15.51 5.81 2.30
CA ARG A 737 14.31 5.07 1.81
C ARG A 737 13.12 5.99 1.54
N GLY A 738 13.38 7.16 0.97
CA GLY A 738 12.40 8.20 0.64
C GLY A 738 12.07 9.18 1.77
N ASN A 739 12.68 9.04 2.96
CA ASN A 739 12.40 9.92 4.11
C ASN A 739 13.32 11.16 4.13
N ARG A 740 12.82 12.28 3.62
CA ARG A 740 13.54 13.58 3.57
C ARG A 740 14.06 14.07 4.93
N ASN A 741 13.49 13.62 6.04
CA ASN A 741 13.74 14.16 7.39
C ASN A 741 14.85 13.41 8.17
N VAL A 742 15.60 12.51 7.52
CA VAL A 742 16.68 11.74 8.16
C VAL A 742 18.02 12.35 7.74
N GLU A 743 18.77 12.91 8.71
CA GLU A 743 20.12 13.41 8.48
C GLU A 743 21.06 12.27 8.02
N VAL A 744 21.95 12.54 7.07
CA VAL A 744 22.87 11.55 6.48
C VAL A 744 24.32 11.97 6.70
N THR A 745 25.20 11.03 7.02
CA THR A 745 26.64 11.29 7.18
C THR A 745 27.42 11.20 5.85
N LYS A 746 28.60 11.84 5.82
CA LYS A 746 29.56 11.72 4.71
C LYS A 746 29.89 10.26 4.36
N GLU A 747 30.05 9.41 5.37
CA GLU A 747 30.43 8.00 5.20
C GLU A 747 29.31 7.19 4.53
N GLU A 748 28.05 7.44 4.90
CA GLU A 748 26.88 6.81 4.28
C GLU A 748 26.71 7.24 2.82
N MET A 749 26.89 8.54 2.52
CA MET A 749 26.90 9.05 1.13
C MET A 749 28.02 8.42 0.29
N LEU A 750 29.25 8.35 0.83
CA LEU A 750 30.38 7.72 0.15
C LEU A 750 30.17 6.21 -0.07
N TYR A 751 29.57 5.51 0.88
CA TYR A 751 29.26 4.08 0.73
C TYR A 751 28.23 3.85 -0.37
N GLN A 752 27.13 4.61 -0.38
CA GLN A 752 26.08 4.46 -1.39
C GLN A 752 26.52 4.94 -2.77
N ALA A 753 27.41 5.93 -2.87
CA ALA A 753 27.99 6.37 -4.14
C ALA A 753 28.81 5.27 -4.84
N GLN A 754 29.28 4.24 -4.13
CA GLN A 754 29.94 3.08 -4.76
C GLN A 754 28.98 2.26 -5.64
N GLU A 755 27.66 2.39 -5.46
CA GLU A 755 26.64 1.81 -6.35
C GLU A 755 26.42 2.66 -7.62
N PHE A 756 26.92 3.90 -7.65
CA PHE A 756 26.70 4.89 -8.72
C PHE A 756 28.03 5.47 -9.23
N ALA A 757 28.66 4.79 -10.20
CA ALA A 757 29.95 5.17 -10.80
C ALA A 757 30.02 6.53 -11.53
N GLN A 758 28.99 7.37 -11.38
CA GLN A 758 28.85 8.71 -11.97
C GLN A 758 29.15 9.84 -10.97
N ILE A 759 29.32 9.53 -9.67
CA ILE A 759 29.74 10.50 -8.64
C ILE A 759 31.12 10.13 -8.11
N THR A 760 32.02 11.11 -7.97
CA THR A 760 33.36 10.93 -7.41
C THR A 760 33.40 11.23 -5.90
N PRO A 761 34.34 10.62 -5.14
CA PRO A 761 34.54 10.98 -3.73
C PRO A 761 34.86 12.47 -3.51
N LEU A 762 35.53 13.11 -4.48
CA LEU A 762 35.86 14.54 -4.40
C LEU A 762 34.61 15.43 -4.50
N GLU A 763 33.61 15.06 -5.29
CA GLU A 763 32.31 15.74 -5.35
C GLU A 763 31.57 15.66 -4.01
N ILE A 764 31.60 14.49 -3.35
CA ILE A 764 30.97 14.33 -2.03
C ILE A 764 31.74 15.09 -0.94
N ASP A 765 33.06 15.19 -1.05
CA ASP A 765 33.88 16.05 -0.18
C ASP A 765 33.54 17.54 -0.34
N ILE A 766 33.38 18.02 -1.58
CA ILE A 766 32.94 19.40 -1.89
C ILE A 766 31.51 19.63 -1.37
N LEU A 767 30.60 18.68 -1.55
CA LEU A 767 29.24 18.75 -1.02
C LEU A 767 29.24 18.89 0.51
N CYS A 768 30.05 18.10 1.21
CA CYS A 768 30.19 18.20 2.67
C CYS A 768 30.78 19.54 3.12
N GLN A 769 31.66 20.16 2.32
CA GLN A 769 32.19 21.50 2.60
C GLN A 769 31.12 22.59 2.42
N LEU A 770 30.31 22.52 1.36
CA LEU A 770 29.18 23.41 1.13
C LEU A 770 28.13 23.32 2.26
N VAL A 771 27.72 22.10 2.62
CA VAL A 771 26.80 21.85 3.75
C VAL A 771 27.39 22.33 5.07
N GLY A 772 28.70 22.12 5.31
CA GLY A 772 29.39 22.55 6.52
C GLY A 772 29.41 24.07 6.75
N ILE A 773 29.24 24.87 5.70
CA ILE A 773 29.09 26.33 5.79
C ILE A 773 27.67 26.72 6.23
N GLN A 774 26.65 26.01 5.73
CA GLN A 774 25.25 26.22 6.12
C GLN A 774 24.99 25.73 7.56
N HIS A 775 25.48 24.53 7.88
CA HIS A 775 25.27 23.85 9.16
C HIS A 775 26.56 23.18 9.65
N GLN A 776 27.07 23.64 10.81
CA GLN A 776 28.29 23.12 11.46
C GLN A 776 28.15 21.71 12.08
N THR A 777 27.15 20.93 11.65
CA THR A 777 26.81 19.60 12.19
C THR A 777 27.62 18.46 11.58
N GLY A 778 28.23 18.67 10.40
CA GLY A 778 28.91 17.62 9.64
C GLY A 778 27.98 16.54 9.07
N ARG A 779 26.69 16.86 8.94
CA ARG A 779 25.63 15.98 8.40
C ARG A 779 24.85 16.72 7.31
N ILE A 780 24.32 15.97 6.38
CA ILE A 780 23.58 16.45 5.21
C ILE A 780 22.09 16.21 5.45
N ASN A 781 21.28 17.24 5.25
CA ASN A 781 19.82 17.17 5.20
C ASN A 781 19.32 17.41 3.77
N PHE A 782 18.08 16.98 3.49
CA PHE A 782 17.48 17.15 2.15
C PHE A 782 17.24 18.63 1.81
N GLU A 783 17.04 19.48 2.81
CA GLU A 783 16.90 20.93 2.67
C GLU A 783 18.22 21.57 2.19
N ASP A 784 19.35 21.15 2.74
CA ASP A 784 20.68 21.59 2.29
C ASP A 784 20.93 21.21 0.82
N LEU A 785 20.48 20.01 0.40
CA LEU A 785 20.52 19.59 -1.00
C LEU A 785 19.59 20.43 -1.90
N GLU A 786 18.45 20.92 -1.40
CA GLU A 786 17.58 21.85 -2.13
C GLU A 786 18.20 23.27 -2.20
N VAL A 787 18.97 23.71 -1.19
CA VAL A 787 19.67 25.02 -1.15
C VAL A 787 20.95 25.05 -2.00
N ILE A 788 21.73 23.95 -2.04
CA ILE A 788 22.97 23.83 -2.81
C ILE A 788 22.70 23.55 -4.30
N SER A 789 21.51 23.03 -4.64
CA SER A 789 21.16 22.74 -6.03
C SER A 789 21.22 23.98 -6.94
N PRO A 790 21.69 23.83 -8.20
CA PRO A 790 21.50 24.83 -9.25
C PRO A 790 20.10 25.44 -9.29
N ILE A 791 20.02 26.71 -9.68
CA ILE A 791 18.76 27.35 -10.04
C ILE A 791 18.16 26.68 -11.30
N GLU A 792 19.01 26.05 -12.14
CA GLU A 792 18.62 25.00 -13.09
C GLU A 792 18.11 23.72 -12.39
N GLY A 793 16.91 23.81 -11.82
CA GLY A 793 16.21 22.67 -11.23
C GLY A 793 14.68 22.79 -11.27
N ARG A 794 14.12 24.02 -11.29
CA ARG A 794 12.66 24.20 -11.35
C ARG A 794 12.09 24.10 -12.77
N GLU A 795 12.74 24.68 -13.78
CA GLU A 795 12.05 25.04 -15.03
C GLU A 795 12.78 24.72 -16.35
N THR A 796 13.04 23.44 -16.63
CA THR A 796 13.00 23.05 -18.05
C THR A 796 11.53 23.02 -18.51
N PRO A 797 11.21 23.34 -19.78
CA PRO A 797 9.84 23.19 -20.29
C PRO A 797 9.27 21.79 -20.06
N PHE A 798 10.12 20.75 -20.14
CA PHE A 798 9.76 19.37 -19.82
C PHE A 798 9.42 19.18 -18.32
N THR A 799 10.21 19.73 -17.40
CA THR A 799 9.94 19.69 -15.95
C THR A 799 8.59 20.32 -15.62
N LEU A 800 8.30 21.49 -16.19
CA LEU A 800 7.01 22.19 -16.04
C LEU A 800 5.84 21.37 -16.60
N GLN A 801 5.97 20.85 -17.84
CA GLN A 801 4.94 19.98 -18.42
C GLN A 801 4.71 18.71 -17.57
N MET A 802 5.78 18.11 -17.04
CA MET A 802 5.72 16.90 -16.20
C MET A 802 5.00 17.17 -14.88
N GLN A 803 5.29 18.28 -14.20
CA GLN A 803 4.61 18.70 -12.98
C GLN A 803 3.12 18.97 -13.24
N ILE A 804 2.80 19.77 -14.27
CA ILE A 804 1.41 20.08 -14.68
C ILE A 804 0.63 18.80 -15.02
N ALA A 805 1.27 17.83 -15.69
CA ALA A 805 0.64 16.56 -16.04
C ALA A 805 0.50 15.61 -14.83
N GLU A 806 1.45 15.59 -13.90
CA GLU A 806 1.30 14.88 -12.62
C GLU A 806 0.15 15.44 -11.78
N GLU A 807 0.01 16.76 -11.70
CA GLU A 807 -1.10 17.38 -10.96
C GLU A 807 -2.45 17.06 -11.60
N LYS A 808 -2.57 17.15 -12.93
CA LYS A 808 -3.78 16.71 -13.66
C LYS A 808 -4.07 15.23 -13.44
N LEU A 809 -3.07 14.35 -13.50
CA LEU A 809 -3.24 12.92 -13.25
C LEU A 809 -3.71 12.64 -11.82
N ARG A 810 -3.13 13.28 -10.81
CA ARG A 810 -3.60 13.21 -9.41
C ARG A 810 -5.05 13.71 -9.28
N PHE A 811 -5.41 14.75 -10.03
CA PHE A 811 -6.76 15.32 -10.00
C PHE A 811 -7.81 14.40 -10.64
N GLU A 812 -7.47 13.71 -11.74
CA GLU A 812 -8.33 12.71 -12.38
C GLU A 812 -8.43 11.40 -11.60
N GLN A 813 -7.29 10.87 -11.11
CA GLN A 813 -7.20 9.59 -10.42
C GLN A 813 -8.09 9.51 -9.16
N GLY A 814 -8.38 10.65 -8.52
CA GLY A 814 -9.26 10.73 -7.35
C GLY A 814 -10.71 10.30 -7.56
N THR A 815 -11.11 9.93 -8.79
CA THR A 815 -12.49 9.54 -9.17
C THR A 815 -12.78 8.03 -9.13
N GLU A 816 -11.82 7.13 -9.36
CA GLU A 816 -12.03 5.67 -9.32
C GLU A 816 -11.60 5.04 -7.98
N ARG A 817 -12.20 5.51 -6.87
CA ARG A 817 -11.93 4.94 -5.53
C ARG A 817 -12.61 3.58 -5.36
N THR A 818 -11.85 2.54 -4.98
CA THR A 818 -12.45 1.27 -4.55
C THR A 818 -13.18 1.45 -3.20
N PRO A 819 -14.34 0.80 -2.97
CA PRO A 819 -15.11 1.02 -1.75
C PRO A 819 -14.38 0.58 -0.48
N LEU A 820 -13.46 -0.39 -0.58
CA LEU A 820 -12.63 -0.82 0.54
C LEU A 820 -11.64 0.27 0.98
N LEU A 821 -11.00 0.95 0.01
CA LEU A 821 -10.02 2.00 0.28
C LEU A 821 -10.68 3.21 0.97
N SER A 822 -11.85 3.63 0.49
CA SER A 822 -12.66 4.69 1.12
C SER A 822 -13.09 4.34 2.56
N VAL A 823 -13.35 3.05 2.85
CA VAL A 823 -13.66 2.58 4.22
C VAL A 823 -12.43 2.60 5.13
N LEU A 824 -11.26 2.21 4.62
CA LEU A 824 -10.00 2.27 5.36
C LEU A 824 -9.58 3.72 5.66
N GLU A 825 -9.67 4.61 4.66
CA GLU A 825 -9.46 6.05 4.80
C GLU A 825 -10.41 6.65 5.85
N SER A 826 -11.71 6.30 5.80
CA SER A 826 -12.69 6.74 6.81
C SER A 826 -12.36 6.24 8.21
N GLY A 827 -11.88 5.00 8.35
CA GLY A 827 -11.45 4.42 9.63
C GLY A 827 -10.22 5.12 10.21
N TYR A 828 -9.25 5.49 9.37
CA TYR A 828 -8.09 6.28 9.75
C TYR A 828 -8.47 7.70 10.20
N ARG A 829 -9.29 8.42 9.41
CA ARG A 829 -9.83 9.74 9.79
C ARG A 829 -10.61 9.68 11.11
N PHE A 830 -11.41 8.62 11.32
CA PHE A 830 -12.14 8.38 12.57
C PHE A 830 -11.22 8.14 13.77
N PHE A 831 -10.12 7.40 13.59
CA PHE A 831 -9.13 7.18 14.65
C PHE A 831 -8.44 8.49 15.06
N LEU A 832 -7.96 9.29 14.09
CA LEU A 832 -7.36 10.59 14.39
C LEU A 832 -8.37 11.55 15.05
N GLY A 833 -9.61 11.58 14.56
CA GLY A 833 -10.70 12.39 15.15
C GLY A 833 -11.08 11.96 16.58
N SER A 834 -10.90 10.68 16.91
CA SER A 834 -11.09 10.14 18.27
C SER A 834 -10.02 10.66 19.23
N ILE A 835 -8.74 10.62 18.83
CA ILE A 835 -7.61 11.12 19.63
C ILE A 835 -7.70 12.65 19.79
N ALA A 836 -7.93 13.37 18.69
CA ALA A 836 -8.12 14.82 18.71
C ALA A 836 -9.26 15.23 19.66
N GLY A 837 -10.39 14.51 19.62
CA GLY A 837 -11.50 14.71 20.56
C GLY A 837 -11.15 14.41 22.01
N ALA A 838 -10.29 13.42 22.27
CA ALA A 838 -9.79 13.10 23.62
C ALA A 838 -8.90 14.22 24.18
N THR A 839 -7.94 14.69 23.39
CA THR A 839 -7.02 15.78 23.78
C THR A 839 -7.77 17.08 24.04
N GLY A 840 -8.65 17.48 23.11
CA GLY A 840 -9.47 18.69 23.27
C GLY A 840 -10.42 18.63 24.47
N ALA A 841 -11.04 17.47 24.73
CA ALA A 841 -11.85 17.26 25.92
C ALA A 841 -11.03 17.32 27.22
N THR A 842 -9.81 16.77 27.22
CA THR A 842 -8.92 16.75 28.39
C THR A 842 -8.43 18.16 28.73
N ALA A 843 -7.95 18.93 27.75
CA ALA A 843 -7.41 20.27 27.96
C ALA A 843 -8.40 21.25 28.60
N VAL A 844 -9.70 21.13 28.29
CA VAL A 844 -10.77 21.99 28.81
C VAL A 844 -11.47 21.38 30.04
N TYR A 845 -11.15 20.14 30.42
CA TYR A 845 -11.84 19.43 31.51
C TYR A 845 -11.83 20.19 32.87
N PRO A 846 -10.77 20.88 33.30
CA PRO A 846 -10.79 21.66 34.54
C PRO A 846 -11.86 22.77 34.53
N ILE A 847 -12.13 23.38 33.36
CA ILE A 847 -13.15 24.42 33.18
C ILE A 847 -14.55 23.78 33.23
N ASP A 848 -14.73 22.62 32.61
CA ASP A 848 -15.97 21.82 32.71
C ASP A 848 -16.27 21.40 34.16
N LEU A 849 -15.25 20.99 34.94
CA LEU A 849 -15.41 20.60 36.33
C LEU A 849 -15.79 21.79 37.23
N VAL A 850 -15.10 22.93 37.10
CA VAL A 850 -15.44 24.15 37.85
C VAL A 850 -16.87 24.60 37.53
N LYS A 851 -17.23 24.62 36.24
CA LYS A 851 -18.58 24.97 35.78
C LYS A 851 -19.65 24.04 36.37
N THR A 852 -19.47 22.73 36.27
CA THR A 852 -20.46 21.75 36.76
C THR A 852 -20.60 21.76 38.28
N ARG A 853 -19.51 21.94 39.03
CA ARG A 853 -19.57 22.13 40.49
C ARG A 853 -20.35 23.39 40.90
N LEU A 854 -20.14 24.50 40.20
CA LEU A 854 -20.90 25.75 40.43
C LEU A 854 -22.38 25.63 40.04
N GLN A 855 -22.70 24.93 38.95
CA GLN A 855 -24.08 24.69 38.53
C GLN A 855 -24.82 23.72 39.47
N ASN A 856 -24.11 22.80 40.13
CA ASN A 856 -24.68 21.82 41.06
C ASN A 856 -24.74 22.29 42.52
N GLN A 857 -24.14 23.44 42.86
CA GLN A 857 -24.21 24.02 44.20
C GLN A 857 -25.64 24.48 44.52
N ARG A 858 -26.33 23.72 45.36
CA ARG A 858 -27.64 24.10 45.90
C ARG A 858 -27.47 24.83 47.23
N SER A 859 -28.09 25.99 47.38
CA SER A 859 -28.17 26.67 48.67
C SER A 859 -29.13 25.91 49.59
N ALA A 860 -28.61 25.37 50.71
CA ALA A 860 -29.39 24.60 51.68
C ALA A 860 -29.85 25.45 52.89
N MET A 861 -29.17 26.57 53.15
CA MET A 861 -29.57 27.60 54.11
C MET A 861 -29.29 28.99 53.53
N VAL A 862 -30.03 30.00 53.98
CA VAL A 862 -29.82 31.40 53.56
C VAL A 862 -28.57 31.94 54.26
N GLY A 863 -27.42 31.84 53.60
CA GLY A 863 -26.17 32.47 54.06
C GLY A 863 -24.90 31.90 53.43
N GLU A 864 -24.79 30.56 53.32
CA GLU A 864 -23.52 29.91 52.94
C GLU A 864 -23.49 29.39 51.50
N LEU A 865 -22.77 30.11 50.65
CA LEU A 865 -22.37 29.64 49.32
C LEU A 865 -21.00 28.92 49.41
N MET A 866 -20.98 27.61 49.21
CA MET A 866 -19.78 26.75 49.30
C MET A 866 -18.63 27.27 48.41
N TYR A 867 -18.96 27.72 47.20
CA TYR A 867 -18.12 28.51 46.31
C TYR A 867 -18.75 29.88 46.05
N LYS A 868 -17.96 30.95 46.14
CA LYS A 868 -18.37 32.34 45.89
C LYS A 868 -18.30 32.73 44.42
N ASN A 869 -17.31 32.22 43.70
CA ASN A 869 -16.99 32.55 42.30
C ASN A 869 -16.26 31.38 41.62
N SER A 870 -16.16 31.37 40.29
CA SER A 870 -15.43 30.32 39.54
C SER A 870 -13.98 30.15 39.98
N TRP A 871 -13.29 31.25 40.31
CA TRP A 871 -11.92 31.24 40.82
C TRP A 871 -11.81 30.67 42.24
N ASP A 872 -12.79 30.94 43.10
CA ASP A 872 -12.88 30.36 44.45
C ASP A 872 -13.16 28.85 44.38
N CYS A 873 -14.02 28.41 43.46
CA CYS A 873 -14.24 26.99 43.16
C CYS A 873 -12.94 26.31 42.68
N PHE A 874 -12.25 26.88 41.68
CA PHE A 874 -11.00 26.33 41.16
C PHE A 874 -9.93 26.21 42.27
N ASN A 875 -9.70 27.27 43.03
CA ASN A 875 -8.69 27.30 44.09
C ASN A 875 -9.02 26.34 45.24
N LYS A 876 -10.31 26.20 45.62
CA LYS A 876 -10.73 25.20 46.63
C LYS A 876 -10.54 23.77 46.13
N VAL A 877 -10.88 23.46 44.87
CA VAL A 877 -10.63 22.12 44.31
C VAL A 877 -9.12 21.83 44.27
N LEU A 878 -8.30 22.78 43.83
CA LEU A 878 -6.84 22.61 43.80
C LEU A 878 -6.24 22.45 45.20
N ARG A 879 -6.75 23.16 46.21
CA ARG A 879 -6.26 23.13 47.60
C ARG A 879 -6.74 21.93 48.42
N HIS A 880 -7.92 21.37 48.12
CA HIS A 880 -8.52 20.26 48.90
C HIS A 880 -8.54 18.90 48.18
N GLU A 881 -8.49 18.86 46.85
CA GLU A 881 -8.43 17.61 46.05
C GLU A 881 -7.17 17.51 45.17
N GLY A 882 -6.31 18.54 45.17
CA GLY A 882 -5.07 18.57 44.39
C GLY A 882 -5.28 18.66 42.87
N ALA A 883 -4.18 18.68 42.12
CA ALA A 883 -4.22 18.74 40.66
C ALA A 883 -4.96 17.55 40.01
N ARG A 884 -4.93 16.36 40.63
CA ARG A 884 -5.71 15.20 40.18
C ARG A 884 -7.22 15.37 40.42
N GLY A 885 -7.62 16.15 41.42
CA GLY A 885 -9.02 16.53 41.67
C GLY A 885 -9.66 17.27 40.50
N LEU A 886 -8.89 18.11 39.78
CA LEU A 886 -9.35 18.83 38.59
C LEU A 886 -9.73 17.92 37.41
N TYR A 887 -9.29 16.65 37.41
CA TYR A 887 -9.59 15.66 36.35
C TYR A 887 -10.51 14.51 36.83
N ARG A 888 -11.10 14.64 38.02
CA ARG A 888 -11.90 13.61 38.67
C ARG A 888 -13.27 13.43 37.99
N GLY A 889 -13.29 12.58 36.97
CA GLY A 889 -14.47 12.29 36.14
C GLY A 889 -14.21 12.35 34.63
N LEU A 890 -12.96 12.53 34.20
CA LEU A 890 -12.58 12.60 32.79
C LEU A 890 -12.95 11.34 31.98
N GLY A 891 -12.77 10.12 32.53
CA GLY A 891 -13.10 8.87 31.82
C GLY A 891 -14.53 8.81 31.27
N PRO A 892 -15.57 8.98 32.13
CA PRO A 892 -16.97 9.09 31.67
C PRO A 892 -17.27 10.25 30.71
N GLN A 893 -16.46 11.33 30.71
CA GLN A 893 -16.57 12.41 29.72
C GLN A 893 -16.03 11.95 28.35
N LEU A 894 -14.85 11.32 28.32
CA LEU A 894 -14.19 10.84 27.11
C LEU A 894 -15.03 9.80 26.35
N VAL A 895 -15.64 8.84 27.06
CA VAL A 895 -16.51 7.81 26.47
C VAL A 895 -17.66 8.39 25.63
N GLY A 896 -18.16 9.59 25.99
CA GLY A 896 -19.15 10.30 25.17
C GLY A 896 -18.54 11.18 24.08
N VAL A 897 -17.43 11.87 24.37
CA VAL A 897 -16.90 12.93 23.48
C VAL A 897 -16.02 12.37 22.35
N CYS A 898 -15.26 11.29 22.55
CA CYS A 898 -14.41 10.74 21.50
C CYS A 898 -15.21 10.26 20.28
N PRO A 899 -16.30 9.46 20.41
CA PRO A 899 -17.14 9.10 19.26
C PRO A 899 -17.84 10.32 18.64
N GLU A 900 -18.25 11.30 19.45
CA GLU A 900 -18.88 12.54 18.98
C GLU A 900 -17.97 13.33 18.02
N LYS A 901 -16.68 13.50 18.36
CA LYS A 901 -15.73 14.20 17.49
C LYS A 901 -15.28 13.35 16.31
N ALA A 902 -15.06 12.05 16.51
CA ALA A 902 -14.65 11.13 15.45
C ALA A 902 -15.66 11.08 14.30
N ILE A 903 -16.95 10.90 14.60
CA ILE A 903 -18.02 10.88 13.59
C ILE A 903 -18.13 12.25 12.91
N LYS A 904 -18.09 13.34 13.69
CA LYS A 904 -18.26 14.69 13.15
C LYS A 904 -17.11 15.13 12.22
N LEU A 905 -15.86 14.84 12.55
CA LEU A 905 -14.72 15.17 11.69
C LEU A 905 -14.72 14.30 10.42
N THR A 906 -14.80 12.98 10.58
CA THR A 906 -14.82 12.04 9.44
C THR A 906 -15.92 12.35 8.44
N MET A 907 -17.14 12.62 8.91
CA MET A 907 -18.29 12.90 8.04
C MET A 907 -18.20 14.27 7.38
N ASN A 908 -17.64 15.29 8.05
CA ASN A 908 -17.38 16.59 7.42
C ASN A 908 -16.40 16.42 6.25
N ASP A 909 -15.27 15.76 6.50
CA ASP A 909 -14.19 15.64 5.52
C ASP A 909 -14.64 14.76 4.33
N PHE A 910 -15.36 13.68 4.60
CA PHE A 910 -15.99 12.84 3.57
C PHE A 910 -17.01 13.62 2.72
N MET A 911 -17.83 14.47 3.33
CA MET A 911 -18.83 15.26 2.59
C MET A 911 -18.19 16.43 1.83
N ARG A 912 -17.09 17.02 2.31
CA ARG A 912 -16.28 17.97 1.53
C ARG A 912 -15.66 17.29 0.31
N ASP A 913 -15.05 16.11 0.48
CA ASP A 913 -14.52 15.28 -0.62
C ASP A 913 -15.56 15.02 -1.73
N GLN A 914 -16.81 14.73 -1.36
CA GLN A 914 -17.90 14.41 -2.30
C GLN A 914 -18.57 15.64 -2.94
N LEU A 915 -18.47 16.82 -2.32
CA LEU A 915 -19.12 18.06 -2.78
C LEU A 915 -18.14 19.06 -3.43
N MET A 916 -16.87 18.70 -3.59
CA MET A 916 -15.84 19.55 -4.19
C MET A 916 -15.92 19.53 -5.73
N ASN A 917 -15.91 20.72 -6.34
CA ASN A 917 -15.96 20.88 -7.78
C ASN A 917 -14.72 20.30 -8.49
N LYS A 918 -14.81 20.20 -9.83
CA LYS A 918 -13.67 19.83 -10.69
C LYS A 918 -12.55 20.87 -10.69
N ASP A 919 -12.82 22.07 -10.21
CA ASP A 919 -11.90 23.20 -10.18
C ASP A 919 -11.28 23.40 -8.78
N GLY A 920 -11.39 22.41 -7.90
CA GLY A 920 -10.85 22.42 -6.53
C GLY A 920 -11.62 23.31 -5.54
N SER A 921 -12.58 24.11 -6.01
CA SER A 921 -13.39 25.00 -5.17
C SER A 921 -14.52 24.25 -4.43
N LEU A 922 -14.75 24.63 -3.16
CA LEU A 922 -16.01 24.36 -2.45
C LEU A 922 -16.82 25.67 -2.36
N PRO A 923 -18.07 25.71 -2.87
CA PRO A 923 -18.95 26.86 -2.63
C PRO A 923 -19.47 26.84 -1.18
N LEU A 924 -19.71 28.00 -0.58
CA LEU A 924 -20.12 28.15 0.83
C LEU A 924 -21.33 27.28 1.21
N TRP A 925 -22.32 27.12 0.32
CA TRP A 925 -23.48 26.26 0.58
C TRP A 925 -23.09 24.78 0.74
N ALA A 926 -22.09 24.30 -0.01
CA ALA A 926 -21.58 22.94 0.10
C ALA A 926 -20.80 22.74 1.41
N GLU A 927 -20.04 23.74 1.86
CA GLU A 927 -19.40 23.70 3.18
C GLU A 927 -20.44 23.62 4.31
N MET A 928 -21.50 24.42 4.22
CA MET A 928 -22.61 24.40 5.18
C MET A 928 -23.37 23.07 5.16
N VAL A 929 -23.55 22.45 4.00
CA VAL A 929 -24.15 21.11 3.87
C VAL A 929 -23.24 20.02 4.43
N ALA A 930 -21.94 20.05 4.16
CA ALA A 930 -20.97 19.11 4.74
C ALA A 930 -20.92 19.23 6.28
N GLY A 931 -20.84 20.45 6.80
CA GLY A 931 -20.91 20.68 8.24
C GLY A 931 -22.25 20.28 8.86
N GLY A 932 -23.37 20.57 8.19
CA GLY A 932 -24.72 20.21 8.65
C GLY A 932 -24.96 18.69 8.69
N THR A 933 -24.54 17.97 7.64
CA THR A 933 -24.65 16.50 7.56
C THR A 933 -23.72 15.79 8.55
N ALA A 934 -22.54 16.35 8.84
CA ALA A 934 -21.68 15.91 9.93
C ALA A 934 -22.36 16.06 11.31
N GLY A 935 -22.99 17.20 11.57
CA GLY A 935 -23.78 17.44 12.80
C GLY A 935 -24.97 16.49 12.93
N ALA A 936 -25.69 16.22 11.83
CA ALA A 936 -26.80 15.27 11.82
C ALA A 936 -26.33 13.83 12.11
N SER A 937 -25.26 13.39 11.45
CA SER A 937 -24.70 12.04 11.60
C SER A 937 -24.20 11.81 13.03
N GLN A 938 -23.53 12.80 13.62
CA GLN A 938 -23.12 12.79 15.03
C GLN A 938 -24.32 12.59 15.96
N VAL A 939 -25.40 13.36 15.84
CA VAL A 939 -26.60 13.21 16.69
C VAL A 939 -27.25 11.83 16.54
N MET A 940 -27.34 11.31 15.31
CA MET A 940 -27.97 10.02 15.03
C MET A 940 -27.31 8.87 15.81
N PHE A 941 -25.98 8.88 15.96
CA PHE A 941 -25.26 7.86 16.69
C PHE A 941 -25.01 8.18 18.17
N THR A 942 -24.83 9.45 18.56
CA THR A 942 -24.47 9.81 19.95
C THR A 942 -25.66 10.11 20.88
N ASN A 943 -26.87 10.35 20.37
CA ASN A 943 -28.03 10.64 21.24
C ASN A 943 -28.31 9.54 22.30
N PRO A 944 -28.19 8.23 22.01
CA PRO A 944 -28.29 7.18 23.03
C PRO A 944 -27.22 7.25 24.13
N LEU A 945 -26.02 7.77 23.82
CA LEU A 945 -24.95 7.98 24.79
C LEU A 945 -25.21 9.25 25.63
N GLU A 946 -25.64 10.35 24.99
CA GLU A 946 -26.03 11.59 25.70
C GLU A 946 -27.13 11.33 26.74
N ILE A 947 -28.21 10.63 26.39
CA ILE A 947 -29.35 10.43 27.30
C ILE A 947 -28.98 9.53 28.50
N VAL A 948 -28.16 8.49 28.30
CA VAL A 948 -27.67 7.64 29.39
C VAL A 948 -26.74 8.45 30.31
N LYS A 949 -25.82 9.25 29.74
CA LYS A 949 -24.94 10.14 30.48
C LYS A 949 -25.71 11.14 31.34
N ILE A 950 -26.72 11.83 30.77
CA ILE A 950 -27.57 12.78 31.49
C ILE A 950 -28.33 12.10 32.63
N ARG A 951 -28.89 10.91 32.39
CA ARG A 951 -29.61 10.13 33.42
C ARG A 951 -28.71 9.73 34.59
N LEU A 952 -27.50 9.28 34.31
CA LEU A 952 -26.52 8.92 35.35
C LEU A 952 -26.05 10.15 36.14
N GLN A 953 -25.84 11.29 35.48
CA GLN A 953 -25.49 12.55 36.14
C GLN A 953 -26.60 13.03 37.08
N VAL A 954 -27.87 13.03 36.63
CA VAL A 954 -29.02 13.43 37.45
C VAL A 954 -29.29 12.44 38.59
N ALA A 955 -29.09 11.13 38.38
CA ALA A 955 -29.19 10.13 39.45
C ALA A 955 -28.12 10.35 40.54
N GLY A 956 -26.92 10.80 40.16
CA GLY A 956 -25.85 11.18 41.09
C GLY A 956 -26.14 12.40 41.96
N GLU A 957 -27.16 13.21 41.64
CA GLU A 957 -27.59 14.34 42.48
C GLU A 957 -28.49 13.92 43.66
N ILE A 958 -28.85 12.63 43.79
CA ILE A 958 -29.73 12.12 44.85
C ILE A 958 -28.88 11.54 45.99
N VAL A 959 -28.57 12.38 46.98
CA VAL A 959 -27.89 11.95 48.21
C VAL A 959 -28.72 10.85 48.90
N GLY A 960 -28.13 9.68 49.08
CA GLY A 960 -28.80 8.48 49.64
C GLY A 960 -29.50 7.58 48.62
N GLY A 961 -29.48 7.91 47.32
CA GLY A 961 -30.05 7.05 46.27
C GLY A 961 -29.18 5.82 45.95
N ALA A 962 -29.82 4.73 45.53
CA ALA A 962 -29.12 3.55 45.02
C ALA A 962 -28.32 3.86 43.74
N ARG A 963 -27.16 3.22 43.54
CA ARG A 963 -26.32 3.42 42.35
C ARG A 963 -27.01 2.90 41.09
N VAL A 964 -27.64 3.79 40.34
CA VAL A 964 -28.25 3.49 39.04
C VAL A 964 -27.16 3.14 38.02
N SER A 965 -27.31 2.01 37.31
CA SER A 965 -26.40 1.57 36.26
C SER A 965 -26.87 2.03 34.87
N ALA A 966 -25.94 2.18 33.92
CA ALA A 966 -26.24 2.45 32.52
C ALA A 966 -27.20 1.41 31.93
N PHE A 967 -27.03 0.13 32.29
CA PHE A 967 -27.93 -0.96 31.89
C PHE A 967 -29.35 -0.80 32.45
N THR A 968 -29.49 -0.28 33.67
CA THR A 968 -30.81 0.02 34.27
C THR A 968 -31.53 1.10 33.45
N VAL A 969 -30.84 2.20 33.12
CA VAL A 969 -31.38 3.29 32.30
C VAL A 969 -31.80 2.81 30.91
N ILE A 970 -30.99 1.97 30.26
CA ILE A 970 -31.30 1.38 28.95
C ILE A 970 -32.54 0.46 29.03
N LYS A 971 -32.65 -0.35 30.09
CA LYS A 971 -33.79 -1.26 30.32
C LYS A 971 -35.08 -0.51 30.66
N GLU A 972 -35.01 0.60 31.38
CA GLU A 972 -36.17 1.45 31.73
C GLU A 972 -36.69 2.28 30.55
N LEU A 973 -35.79 2.81 29.71
CA LEU A 973 -36.19 3.66 28.57
C LEU A 973 -36.56 2.86 27.31
N GLY A 974 -35.90 1.72 27.09
CA GLY A 974 -35.98 0.99 25.83
C GLY A 974 -35.39 1.76 24.63
N ILE A 975 -35.21 1.07 23.50
CA ILE A 975 -34.48 1.61 22.34
C ILE A 975 -35.10 2.91 21.82
N MET A 976 -36.44 3.01 21.73
CA MET A 976 -37.11 4.24 21.28
C MET A 976 -37.09 5.35 22.34
N GLY A 977 -37.05 5.01 23.64
CA GLY A 977 -36.87 5.98 24.71
C GLY A 977 -35.48 6.62 24.69
N LEU A 978 -34.44 5.90 24.24
CA LEU A 978 -33.09 6.43 24.05
C LEU A 978 -32.99 7.52 22.95
N TYR A 979 -33.99 7.66 22.09
CA TYR A 979 -34.08 8.75 21.10
C TYR A 979 -34.99 9.91 21.53
N LYS A 980 -35.53 9.88 22.76
CA LYS A 980 -36.39 10.95 23.30
C LYS A 980 -35.55 12.23 23.51
N GLY A 981 -35.92 13.30 22.80
CA GLY A 981 -35.19 14.58 22.79
C GLY A 981 -34.24 14.79 21.60
N SER A 982 -34.02 13.78 20.75
CA SER A 982 -33.19 13.86 19.54
C SER A 982 -33.48 15.07 18.65
N ARG A 983 -34.76 15.44 18.46
CA ARG A 983 -35.16 16.65 17.71
C ARG A 983 -34.53 17.95 18.22
N ALA A 984 -34.32 18.09 19.53
CA ALA A 984 -33.64 19.26 20.12
C ALA A 984 -32.11 19.17 19.96
N CYS A 985 -31.56 17.96 19.87
CA CYS A 985 -30.14 17.72 19.57
C CYS A 985 -29.81 18.08 18.12
N PHE A 986 -30.63 17.63 17.16
CA PHE A 986 -30.51 18.02 15.75
C PHE A 986 -30.59 19.55 15.57
N LEU A 987 -31.55 20.21 16.23
CA LEU A 987 -31.73 21.67 16.18
C LEU A 987 -30.53 22.45 16.76
N ARG A 988 -29.72 21.82 17.61
CA ARG A 988 -28.48 22.41 18.16
C ARG A 988 -27.27 22.11 17.28
N ASP A 989 -27.07 20.84 16.95
CA ASP A 989 -25.80 20.34 16.43
C ASP A 989 -25.68 20.43 14.91
N ILE A 990 -26.80 20.46 14.16
CA ILE A 990 -26.78 20.80 12.72
C ILE A 990 -26.37 22.28 12.54
N PRO A 991 -27.03 23.29 13.13
CA PRO A 991 -26.61 24.68 12.97
C PRO A 991 -25.23 24.98 13.55
N PHE A 992 -24.86 24.41 14.70
CA PHE A 992 -23.50 24.53 15.24
C PHE A 992 -22.46 24.08 14.21
N SER A 993 -22.68 22.94 13.56
CA SER A 993 -21.69 22.33 12.66
C SER A 993 -21.67 22.98 11.28
N ALA A 994 -22.83 23.39 10.77
CA ALA A 994 -22.97 24.16 9.53
C ALA A 994 -22.40 25.59 9.63
N ILE A 995 -22.28 26.16 10.84
CA ILE A 995 -21.59 27.44 11.07
C ILE A 995 -20.10 27.23 11.34
N TYR A 996 -19.74 26.22 12.15
CA TYR A 996 -18.37 26.01 12.62
C TYR A 996 -17.37 25.72 11.49
N PHE A 997 -17.69 24.78 10.60
CA PHE A 997 -16.72 24.33 9.59
C PHE A 997 -16.43 25.39 8.51
N PRO A 998 -17.41 26.10 7.93
CA PRO A 998 -17.13 27.24 7.04
C PRO A 998 -16.38 28.37 7.74
N ALA A 999 -16.78 28.73 8.97
CA ALA A 999 -16.10 29.77 9.73
C ALA A 999 -14.64 29.38 10.03
N TYR A 1000 -14.36 28.10 10.28
CA TYR A 1000 -13.00 27.62 10.45
C TYR A 1000 -12.20 27.68 9.14
N ALA A 1001 -12.76 27.20 8.02
CA ALA A 1001 -12.09 27.21 6.72
C ALA A 1001 -11.73 28.63 6.27
N HIS A 1002 -12.67 29.58 6.39
CA HIS A 1002 -12.42 30.98 6.02
C HIS A 1002 -11.43 31.68 6.97
N VAL A 1003 -11.52 31.49 8.29
CA VAL A 1003 -10.57 32.13 9.23
C VAL A 1003 -9.18 31.47 9.16
N LYS A 1004 -9.07 30.17 8.87
CA LYS A 1004 -7.80 29.47 8.59
C LYS A 1004 -7.10 30.03 7.33
N LYS A 1005 -7.89 30.35 6.29
CA LYS A 1005 -7.38 30.99 5.06
C LYS A 1005 -7.00 32.47 5.27
N MET A 1006 -7.67 33.18 6.18
CA MET A 1006 -7.35 34.57 6.55
C MET A 1006 -6.13 34.70 7.51
N LEU A 1007 -5.73 33.61 8.16
CA LEU A 1007 -4.59 33.55 9.09
C LEU A 1007 -3.46 32.65 8.58
N ALA A 1008 -3.41 32.46 7.26
CA ALA A 1008 -2.26 31.89 6.58
C ALA A 1008 -1.19 32.97 6.39
N ASP A 1009 0.07 32.57 6.49
CA ASP A 1009 1.22 33.43 6.19
C ASP A 1009 1.33 33.64 4.65
N GLU A 1010 2.19 34.56 4.19
CA GLU A 1010 2.40 34.81 2.74
C GLU A 1010 2.80 33.56 1.95
N ASN A 1011 3.42 32.59 2.62
CA ASN A 1011 3.79 31.27 2.09
C ASN A 1011 2.65 30.22 2.14
N GLY A 1012 1.41 30.62 2.42
CA GLY A 1012 0.23 29.75 2.58
C GLY A 1012 0.23 28.88 3.84
N TYR A 1013 1.33 28.86 4.60
CA TYR A 1013 1.48 28.05 5.79
C TYR A 1013 0.55 28.51 6.92
N ASN A 1014 0.35 27.62 7.89
CA ASN A 1014 -0.44 27.87 9.09
C ASN A 1014 0.30 27.26 10.29
N HIS A 1015 0.89 28.12 11.12
CA HIS A 1015 1.54 27.75 12.36
C HIS A 1015 0.56 27.14 13.39
N PRO A 1016 1.03 26.33 14.36
CA PRO A 1016 0.19 25.80 15.44
C PRO A 1016 -0.61 26.87 16.21
N GLY A 1017 -0.04 28.07 16.35
CA GLY A 1017 -0.72 29.22 16.95
C GLY A 1017 -1.88 29.77 16.11
N THR A 1018 -1.69 29.93 14.79
CA THR A 1018 -2.75 30.45 13.91
C THR A 1018 -3.88 29.43 13.70
N LEU A 1019 -3.56 28.12 13.63
CA LEU A 1019 -4.55 27.04 13.64
C LEU A 1019 -5.43 27.07 14.90
N LEU A 1020 -4.83 27.25 16.07
CA LEU A 1020 -5.55 27.35 17.35
C LEU A 1020 -6.42 28.62 17.42
N LEU A 1021 -5.90 29.75 16.93
CA LEU A 1021 -6.62 31.02 16.89
C LEU A 1021 -7.81 30.95 15.90
N ALA A 1022 -7.63 30.36 14.72
CA ALA A 1022 -8.70 30.15 13.74
C ALA A 1022 -9.80 29.24 14.30
N ALA A 1023 -9.43 28.09 14.88
CA ALA A 1023 -10.37 27.13 15.43
C ALA A 1023 -11.11 27.65 16.69
N THR A 1024 -10.51 28.55 17.46
CA THR A 1024 -11.17 29.23 18.59
C THR A 1024 -12.11 30.35 18.14
N ILE A 1025 -11.68 31.22 17.21
CA ILE A 1025 -12.52 32.30 16.66
C ILE A 1025 -13.77 31.72 15.98
N ALA A 1026 -13.62 30.72 15.11
CA ALA A 1026 -14.74 30.02 14.48
C ALA A 1026 -15.70 29.36 15.49
N GLY A 1027 -15.18 28.97 16.66
CA GLY A 1027 -15.96 28.43 17.78
C GLY A 1027 -16.89 29.45 18.45
N MET A 1028 -16.67 30.76 18.29
CA MET A 1028 -17.46 31.81 18.94
C MET A 1028 -18.87 31.96 18.33
N PRO A 1029 -19.06 32.27 17.03
CA PRO A 1029 -20.39 32.39 16.43
C PRO A 1029 -21.11 31.03 16.40
N ALA A 1030 -20.38 29.94 16.14
CA ALA A 1030 -20.92 28.59 16.16
C ALA A 1030 -21.47 28.18 17.53
N ALA A 1031 -20.87 28.63 18.64
CA ALA A 1031 -21.41 28.42 19.98
C ALA A 1031 -22.57 29.38 20.32
N ALA A 1032 -22.49 30.64 19.89
CA ALA A 1032 -23.44 31.68 20.26
C ALA A 1032 -24.80 31.56 19.55
N ILE A 1033 -24.79 31.40 18.22
CA ILE A 1033 -26.02 31.42 17.39
C ILE A 1033 -26.98 30.27 17.76
N PRO A 1034 -26.54 29.02 17.98
CA PRO A 1034 -27.41 27.91 18.37
C PRO A 1034 -27.74 27.86 19.87
N THR A 1035 -27.54 28.94 20.66
CA THR A 1035 -27.87 28.94 22.10
C THR A 1035 -29.37 28.77 22.39
N PRO A 1036 -30.31 29.38 21.64
CA PRO A 1036 -31.74 29.14 21.81
C PRO A 1036 -32.12 27.65 21.77
N ALA A 1037 -31.51 26.88 20.85
CA ALA A 1037 -31.75 25.44 20.71
C ALA A 1037 -31.18 24.64 21.89
N ASP A 1038 -30.04 25.03 22.45
CA ASP A 1038 -29.39 24.38 23.61
C ASP A 1038 -30.14 24.69 24.93
N VAL A 1039 -30.69 25.90 25.07
CA VAL A 1039 -31.62 26.25 26.17
C VAL A 1039 -32.90 25.41 26.10
N ILE A 1040 -33.51 25.25 24.92
CA ILE A 1040 -34.67 24.37 24.76
C ILE A 1040 -34.30 22.89 25.02
N LYS A 1041 -33.16 22.41 24.50
CA LYS A 1041 -32.66 21.04 24.74
C LYS A 1041 -32.49 20.75 26.23
N THR A 1042 -31.76 21.61 26.94
CA THR A 1042 -31.47 21.43 28.37
C THR A 1042 -32.75 21.47 29.22
N ARG A 1043 -33.65 22.45 29.00
CA ARG A 1043 -34.96 22.52 29.66
C ARG A 1043 -35.83 21.29 29.41
N LEU A 1044 -35.76 20.67 28.23
CA LEU A 1044 -36.57 19.50 27.85
C LEU A 1044 -35.96 18.15 28.25
N GLN A 1045 -34.64 18.07 28.49
CA GLN A 1045 -33.96 16.83 28.92
C GLN A 1045 -33.74 16.71 30.43
N VAL A 1046 -33.77 17.82 31.19
CA VAL A 1046 -33.77 17.78 32.66
C VAL A 1046 -35.08 17.17 33.17
N ALA A 1047 -34.98 16.20 34.08
CA ALA A 1047 -36.15 15.61 34.72
C ALA A 1047 -36.80 16.62 35.69
N SER A 1048 -38.07 16.97 35.44
CA SER A 1048 -38.85 17.87 36.28
C SER A 1048 -38.94 17.36 37.71
N ARG A 1049 -38.52 18.17 38.69
CA ARG A 1049 -38.78 17.90 40.11
C ARG A 1049 -40.29 18.08 40.39
N LYS A 1050 -40.81 17.44 41.45
CA LYS A 1050 -42.19 17.67 41.90
C LYS A 1050 -42.39 19.18 42.14
N GLY A 1051 -43.34 19.80 41.44
CA GLY A 1051 -43.61 21.24 41.50
C GLY A 1051 -43.03 22.09 40.35
N GLN A 1052 -42.33 21.51 39.37
CA GLN A 1052 -41.88 22.24 38.16
C GLN A 1052 -42.74 21.92 36.92
N THR A 1053 -42.82 22.87 35.98
CA THR A 1053 -43.59 22.74 34.74
C THR A 1053 -43.05 21.63 33.83
N THR A 1054 -43.92 20.71 33.41
CA THR A 1054 -43.58 19.59 32.53
C THR A 1054 -43.80 19.94 31.06
N TYR A 1055 -42.72 20.16 30.30
CA TYR A 1055 -42.82 20.47 28.87
C TYR A 1055 -43.32 19.28 28.05
N ARG A 1056 -44.45 19.42 27.36
CA ARG A 1056 -45.03 18.36 26.49
C ARG A 1056 -44.25 18.14 25.19
N GLY A 1057 -43.43 19.08 24.76
CA GLY A 1057 -42.64 18.98 23.52
C GLY A 1057 -41.88 20.27 23.19
N LEU A 1058 -41.11 20.25 22.09
CA LEU A 1058 -40.20 21.34 21.70
C LEU A 1058 -40.91 22.71 21.57
N MET A 1059 -41.98 22.78 20.77
CA MET A 1059 -42.72 24.04 20.57
C MET A 1059 -43.38 24.55 21.85
N HIS A 1060 -43.93 23.64 22.67
CA HIS A 1060 -44.48 24.00 23.97
C HIS A 1060 -43.38 24.54 24.90
N CYS A 1061 -42.19 23.96 24.90
CA CYS A 1061 -41.05 24.46 25.68
C CYS A 1061 -40.65 25.87 25.23
N ALA A 1062 -40.54 26.12 23.91
CA ALA A 1062 -40.21 27.42 23.37
C ALA A 1062 -41.30 28.48 23.67
N GLN A 1063 -42.58 28.14 23.49
CA GLN A 1063 -43.71 29.03 23.80
C GLN A 1063 -43.79 29.34 25.30
N THR A 1064 -43.57 28.36 26.18
CA THR A 1064 -43.52 28.56 27.63
C THR A 1064 -42.35 29.47 28.02
N ILE A 1065 -41.13 29.23 27.51
CA ILE A 1065 -39.96 30.09 27.77
C ILE A 1065 -40.22 31.53 27.32
N LEU A 1066 -40.77 31.74 26.11
CA LEU A 1066 -41.08 33.07 25.59
C LEU A 1066 -42.15 33.80 26.42
N ARG A 1067 -43.11 33.06 26.99
CA ARG A 1067 -44.23 33.61 27.79
C ARG A 1067 -43.90 33.81 29.28
N GLU A 1068 -43.01 33.00 29.85
CA GLU A 1068 -42.68 33.02 31.29
C GLU A 1068 -41.33 33.70 31.58
N GLU A 1069 -40.32 33.56 30.70
CA GLU A 1069 -38.97 34.11 30.90
C GLU A 1069 -38.57 35.21 29.89
N GLY A 1070 -39.36 35.43 28.83
CA GLY A 1070 -39.13 36.44 27.79
C GLY A 1070 -38.05 36.07 26.75
N PHE A 1071 -37.93 36.86 25.68
CA PHE A 1071 -37.06 36.55 24.54
C PHE A 1071 -35.56 36.46 24.88
N SER A 1072 -35.08 37.28 25.83
CA SER A 1072 -33.68 37.22 26.29
C SER A 1072 -33.32 35.90 26.99
N ALA A 1073 -34.30 35.12 27.43
CA ALA A 1073 -34.08 33.82 28.07
C ALA A 1073 -33.38 32.81 27.16
N PHE A 1074 -33.61 32.88 25.85
CA PHE A 1074 -33.01 31.97 24.87
C PHE A 1074 -31.48 32.11 24.73
N TRP A 1075 -30.89 33.21 25.21
CA TRP A 1075 -29.44 33.42 25.24
C TRP A 1075 -28.83 33.36 26.66
N LYS A 1076 -29.62 33.00 27.69
CA LYS A 1076 -29.10 32.77 29.05
C LYS A 1076 -28.02 31.67 29.00
N GLY A 1077 -26.81 32.02 29.44
CA GLY A 1077 -25.65 31.12 29.44
C GLY A 1077 -24.73 31.20 28.22
N THR A 1078 -25.00 32.06 27.23
CA THR A 1078 -24.15 32.21 26.02
C THR A 1078 -22.66 32.37 26.34
N PRO A 1079 -22.21 33.28 27.25
CA PRO A 1079 -20.78 33.42 27.55
C PRO A 1079 -20.16 32.14 28.12
N ALA A 1080 -20.87 31.45 29.02
CA ALA A 1080 -20.47 30.18 29.62
C ALA A 1080 -20.57 28.98 28.64
N ARG A 1081 -21.09 29.19 27.42
CA ARG A 1081 -20.99 28.24 26.30
C ARG A 1081 -19.82 28.59 25.39
N VAL A 1082 -19.65 29.85 25.01
CA VAL A 1082 -18.52 30.32 24.18
C VAL A 1082 -17.18 30.00 24.85
N LEU A 1083 -16.97 30.42 26.11
CA LEU A 1083 -15.74 30.18 26.90
C LEU A 1083 -15.41 28.70 27.10
N ARG A 1084 -16.39 27.80 26.92
CA ARG A 1084 -16.23 26.34 27.06
C ARG A 1084 -15.97 25.67 25.71
N SER A 1085 -16.76 26.05 24.70
CA SER A 1085 -16.78 25.39 23.39
C SER A 1085 -15.65 25.87 22.48
N SER A 1086 -15.35 27.16 22.46
CA SER A 1086 -14.31 27.72 21.59
C SER A 1086 -12.93 27.12 21.90
N PRO A 1087 -12.42 27.12 23.15
CA PRO A 1087 -11.15 26.46 23.49
C PRO A 1087 -11.16 24.94 23.23
N GLN A 1088 -12.29 24.26 23.49
CA GLN A 1088 -12.36 22.80 23.30
C GLN A 1088 -12.21 22.44 21.81
N PHE A 1089 -12.92 23.13 20.93
CA PHE A 1089 -12.79 22.94 19.48
C PHE A 1089 -11.44 23.44 18.96
N GLY A 1090 -10.88 24.52 19.53
CA GLY A 1090 -9.52 24.99 19.29
C GLY A 1090 -8.47 23.89 19.43
N VAL A 1091 -8.36 23.30 20.62
CA VAL A 1091 -7.40 22.22 20.89
C VAL A 1091 -7.74 20.94 20.10
N THR A 1092 -9.02 20.66 19.85
CA THR A 1092 -9.45 19.51 19.03
C THR A 1092 -8.91 19.64 17.59
N LEU A 1093 -9.16 20.76 16.91
CA LEU A 1093 -8.75 20.95 15.53
C LEU A 1093 -7.23 21.07 15.40
N LEU A 1094 -6.56 21.79 16.31
CA LEU A 1094 -5.09 21.79 16.37
C LEU A 1094 -4.52 20.37 16.48
N THR A 1095 -5.07 19.53 17.37
CA THR A 1095 -4.60 18.15 17.52
C THR A 1095 -4.89 17.32 16.27
N TYR A 1096 -6.04 17.50 15.61
CA TYR A 1096 -6.41 16.78 14.39
C TYR A 1096 -5.48 17.11 13.23
N GLU A 1097 -5.23 18.40 12.99
CA GLU A 1097 -4.31 18.91 11.96
C GLU A 1097 -2.87 18.45 12.20
N LEU A 1098 -2.37 18.53 13.45
CA LEU A 1098 -1.04 18.04 13.79
C LEU A 1098 -0.92 16.52 13.61
N LEU A 1099 -1.92 15.74 14.04
CA LEU A 1099 -1.91 14.29 13.83
C LEU A 1099 -1.94 13.92 12.35
N GLN A 1100 -2.71 14.64 11.52
CA GLN A 1100 -2.70 14.45 10.06
C GLN A 1100 -1.35 14.82 9.42
N ARG A 1101 -0.69 15.88 9.90
CA ARG A 1101 0.66 16.28 9.46
C ARG A 1101 1.73 15.26 9.88
N THR A 1102 1.67 14.70 11.09
CA THR A 1102 2.68 13.78 11.63
C THR A 1102 2.51 12.32 11.17
N PHE A 1103 1.29 11.78 11.14
CA PHE A 1103 1.03 10.35 10.92
C PHE A 1103 0.51 10.03 9.52
N ARG A 1104 0.89 10.82 8.50
CA ARG A 1104 0.39 10.70 7.11
C ARG A 1104 0.58 9.28 6.55
N ILE A 1105 -0.52 8.56 6.42
CA ILE A 1105 -0.66 7.39 5.54
C ILE A 1105 -1.30 7.88 4.24
N ASP A 1106 -0.67 7.60 3.10
CA ASP A 1106 -1.21 7.99 1.80
C ASP A 1106 -2.14 6.91 1.25
N PHE A 1107 -3.43 7.24 1.15
CA PHE A 1107 -4.48 6.37 0.61
C PHE A 1107 -4.82 6.69 -0.85
N GLY A 1108 -4.03 7.52 -1.54
CA GLY A 1108 -4.34 7.98 -2.90
C GLY A 1108 -5.55 8.94 -2.98
N GLY A 1109 -5.97 9.49 -1.83
CA GLY A 1109 -7.04 10.47 -1.72
C GLY A 1109 -6.55 11.91 -1.95
N ARG A 1110 -7.48 12.86 -2.02
CA ARG A 1110 -7.14 14.29 -2.00
C ARG A 1110 -6.59 14.66 -0.61
N ARG A 1111 -5.59 15.54 -0.57
CA ARG A 1111 -5.05 16.08 0.68
C ARG A 1111 -6.10 16.93 1.40
N PRO A 1112 -6.18 16.92 2.75
CA PRO A 1112 -7.00 17.87 3.49
C PRO A 1112 -6.43 19.30 3.35
N GLU A 1113 -7.31 20.28 3.14
CA GLU A 1113 -6.94 21.70 2.94
C GLU A 1113 -6.08 22.23 4.10
N GLY A 1114 -4.89 22.76 3.80
CA GLY A 1114 -3.93 23.26 4.81
C GLY A 1114 -2.92 22.21 5.31
N SER A 1115 -2.73 21.11 4.57
CA SER A 1115 -1.59 20.19 4.68
C SER A 1115 -0.49 20.47 3.63
N GLU A 1116 -0.47 21.70 3.09
CA GLU A 1116 0.53 22.17 2.14
C GLU A 1116 1.84 22.53 2.84
N ALA A 1117 2.89 21.76 2.54
CA ALA A 1117 4.23 22.30 2.42
C ALA A 1117 4.40 22.74 0.96
N SER A 1118 4.59 24.05 0.76
CA SER A 1118 4.89 24.80 -0.46
C SER A 1118 4.56 24.14 -1.82
N ALA A 1119 3.45 24.55 -2.44
CA ALA A 1119 3.31 24.48 -3.90
C ALA A 1119 4.09 25.67 -4.51
N THR A 1120 5.36 25.47 -4.86
CA THR A 1120 6.25 26.56 -5.27
C THR A 1120 5.91 27.12 -6.65
N LYS A 1121 5.37 28.35 -6.71
CA LYS A 1121 5.60 29.37 -7.76
C LYS A 1121 5.37 29.04 -9.26
N ILE A 1122 4.83 27.87 -9.64
CA ILE A 1122 4.59 27.48 -11.05
C ILE A 1122 3.80 28.55 -11.84
N GLU A 1123 2.83 29.23 -11.20
CA GLU A 1123 2.05 30.32 -11.83
C GLU A 1123 2.80 31.65 -11.99
N GLU A 1124 3.96 31.84 -11.33
CA GLU A 1124 4.70 33.10 -11.43
C GLU A 1124 5.50 33.23 -12.73
N GLN A 1125 5.92 32.10 -13.29
CA GLN A 1125 6.97 31.99 -14.32
C GLN A 1125 6.43 31.53 -15.68
N LEU A 1126 5.30 30.82 -15.70
CA LEU A 1126 4.44 30.72 -16.89
C LEU A 1126 4.04 32.12 -17.38
N SER A 1127 3.87 32.29 -18.69
CA SER A 1127 3.48 33.60 -19.23
C SER A 1127 2.12 34.06 -18.70
N ARG A 1128 2.10 35.26 -18.11
CA ARG A 1128 0.90 35.92 -17.59
C ARG A 1128 0.04 36.56 -18.69
N ASN A 1129 0.45 36.50 -19.96
CA ASN A 1129 -0.33 36.97 -21.09
C ASN A 1129 -1.45 35.94 -21.43
N PRO A 1130 -2.76 36.30 -21.36
CA PRO A 1130 -3.83 35.37 -21.71
C PRO A 1130 -3.82 34.91 -23.17
N ASP A 1131 -3.21 35.68 -24.09
CA ASP A 1131 -3.06 35.31 -25.50
C ASP A 1131 -1.95 34.27 -25.74
N HIS A 1132 -1.22 33.83 -24.69
CA HIS A 1132 -0.26 32.72 -24.80
C HIS A 1132 -0.99 31.40 -24.51
N ILE A 1133 -1.22 30.62 -25.56
CA ILE A 1133 -1.94 29.34 -25.51
C ILE A 1133 -1.09 28.19 -26.07
N GLY A 1134 -1.32 26.97 -25.58
CA GLY A 1134 -0.55 25.79 -25.96
C GLY A 1134 0.94 25.98 -25.71
N GLY A 1135 1.77 25.60 -26.69
CA GLY A 1135 3.24 25.71 -26.61
C GLY A 1135 3.75 27.11 -26.28
N TYR A 1136 3.04 28.18 -26.69
CA TYR A 1136 3.46 29.56 -26.42
C TYR A 1136 3.57 29.91 -24.92
N ARG A 1137 2.86 29.20 -24.04
CA ARG A 1137 3.02 29.37 -22.57
C ARG A 1137 4.42 29.03 -22.07
N LEU A 1138 5.14 28.19 -22.80
CA LEU A 1138 6.50 27.75 -22.49
C LEU A 1138 7.56 28.57 -23.22
N ALA A 1139 7.20 29.39 -24.22
CA ALA A 1139 8.15 30.11 -25.08
C ALA A 1139 9.26 30.83 -24.29
N LYS A 1140 8.87 31.64 -23.30
CA LYS A 1140 9.80 32.40 -22.46
C LYS A 1140 10.74 31.50 -21.65
N ALA A 1141 10.26 30.37 -21.15
CA ALA A 1141 11.07 29.37 -20.45
C ALA A 1141 12.00 28.61 -21.42
N THR A 1142 11.56 28.29 -22.64
CA THR A 1142 12.40 27.66 -23.67
C THR A 1142 13.55 28.57 -24.10
N PHE A 1143 13.29 29.85 -24.37
CA PHE A 1143 14.36 30.81 -24.70
C PHE A 1143 15.33 31.02 -23.51
N ALA A 1144 14.82 31.28 -22.30
CA ALA A 1144 15.68 31.49 -21.13
C ALA A 1144 16.51 30.25 -20.76
N GLY A 1145 15.89 29.05 -20.82
CA GLY A 1145 16.58 27.77 -20.57
C GLY A 1145 17.61 27.42 -21.65
N MET A 1146 17.40 27.84 -22.90
CA MET A 1146 18.39 27.71 -23.97
C MET A 1146 19.60 28.66 -23.77
N GLU A 1147 19.35 29.92 -23.41
CA GLU A 1147 20.41 30.90 -23.12
C GLU A 1147 21.26 30.50 -21.90
N ALA A 1148 20.63 29.98 -20.85
CA ALA A 1148 21.29 29.52 -19.64
C ALA A 1148 22.09 28.22 -19.89
N LYS A 1149 21.39 27.11 -20.20
CA LYS A 1149 21.94 25.76 -20.23
C LYS A 1149 23.07 25.57 -21.24
N PHE A 1150 23.01 26.29 -22.37
CA PHE A 1150 24.01 26.21 -23.43
C PHE A 1150 25.01 27.38 -23.41
N GLY A 1151 24.90 28.30 -22.45
CA GLY A 1151 25.71 29.52 -22.39
C GLY A 1151 25.47 30.50 -23.55
N LEU A 1152 24.40 30.31 -24.32
CA LEU A 1152 24.04 31.08 -25.53
C LEU A 1152 23.42 32.45 -25.19
N MET A 1153 23.98 33.15 -24.19
CA MET A 1153 23.53 34.46 -23.78
C MET A 1153 23.80 35.49 -24.89
N LEU A 1154 22.73 36.03 -25.47
CA LEU A 1154 22.79 37.06 -26.51
C LEU A 1154 22.64 38.47 -25.89
N PRO A 1155 23.23 39.51 -26.48
CA PRO A 1155 23.13 40.88 -25.96
C PRO A 1155 21.69 41.40 -26.13
N LYS A 1156 20.93 41.54 -25.04
CA LYS A 1156 19.51 41.97 -25.13
C LYS A 1156 19.29 43.48 -25.30
N PHE A 1157 20.35 44.28 -25.15
CA PHE A 1157 20.32 45.74 -25.19
C PHE A 1157 21.50 46.25 -26.03
N ASN A 1158 21.32 47.38 -26.72
CA ASN A 1158 22.39 48.00 -27.47
C ASN A 1158 23.33 48.77 -26.53
N LYS A 1159 24.64 48.47 -26.57
CA LYS A 1159 25.65 49.12 -25.71
C LYS A 1159 26.01 50.55 -26.13
N SER A 1160 25.26 51.17 -27.05
CA SER A 1160 25.46 52.54 -27.53
C SER A 1160 24.85 53.63 -26.64
N VAL A 1161 24.21 53.27 -25.51
CA VAL A 1161 23.68 54.20 -24.50
C VAL A 1161 24.14 53.77 -23.12
N GLY A 1162 25.28 54.30 -22.66
CA GLY A 1162 25.94 53.97 -21.39
C GLY A 1162 27.41 54.38 -21.39
#